data_AF-A0A973B5H0-F1
#
_entry.id   AF-A0A973B5H0-F1
#
_cell.length_a   1.000
_cell.length_b   1.000
_cell.length_c   1.000
_cell.angle_alpha   90.00
_cell.angle_beta   90.00
_cell.angle_gamma   90.00
#
_symmetry.space_group_name_H-M   'P 1'
#
loop_
_entity.id
_entity.type
_entity.pdbx_description
1 polymer ?
#
loop_
_entity_poly.entity_id
_entity_poly.type
_entity_poly.pdbx_seq_one_letter_code
_entity_poly.pdbx_strand_id
1 'polypeptide(L)'
;MKNFWLRIAENILKFKFQILGILVVLTCALGFKASQIQLSYELAKILPKSDEQFQLYENFKSKYGEDGNVMVIGLENDQLFSPNEFNAWHSLTKEIKGQPGIKNVLSITNLPEVYIDSVSNKFSTRPIWDTTVPTSKIRLDSLQYKLSRLPLFTNFIFTKDFKVHLMLITLDQKTINNKNRIQLVKHIKSLGDQYSTKMGHSIHYSGMPFIRTEYTSQVTNELAIFLILAILVTSAILFYFFRSIKVVFFALIVILVGIIASLATIVLFDFKITLLSGLIPPLIVVIGVPNVIFLLNKYHETFLRTQNKAESLIESTSKIGRTLFLANLTTSIGFGVFAFTGSGLLVEFGIVAAINVMFTFAISVLLIPIFFSFLSPPEAKDLAHFESPKVSKFLLRLETWVLNRRKSIYLFVGVILAFSIYGLSKIKAVGYIVDDLPQDNAIYTDLKFIEKHFKGVMPFEISIDAREDGRALSPEILTKLKRTEKVIAEYPEFTQGLSILTATKYLYQVYRGGDPKYFVLPSINELNKLASFQTSLNGKDNLFNGFIDSKKRFTRISFQMQDAGTTRTRELFDQIKPRIDSIYLSDPETGELKKEGDPNTFIAKITGNSVIYAFQTEYLQVNLIESTLSAIFLICVLMALLFRSWKMVIISTLPSLIP
;
A
#
# COMPACT_ATOMS: atom_id res chain seq x y z
N MET A 1 -25.70 37.20 -11.62
CA MET A 1 -24.50 36.88 -10.81
C MET A 1 -23.74 38.09 -10.26
N LYS A 2 -23.51 39.21 -10.99
CA LYS A 2 -22.74 40.37 -10.45
C LYS A 2 -23.32 40.92 -9.12
N ASN A 3 -24.64 41.14 -9.05
CA ASN A 3 -25.30 41.66 -7.84
C ASN A 3 -25.29 40.67 -6.66
N PHE A 4 -25.08 39.37 -6.91
CA PHE A 4 -25.02 38.36 -5.86
C PHE A 4 -23.69 38.43 -5.10
N TRP A 5 -22.57 38.47 -5.82
CA TRP A 5 -21.23 38.58 -5.24
C TRP A 5 -21.01 39.90 -4.50
N LEU A 6 -21.61 41.00 -5.00
CA LEU A 6 -21.60 42.29 -4.31
C LEU A 6 -22.29 42.20 -2.95
N ARG A 7 -23.51 41.64 -2.90
CA ARG A 7 -24.26 41.44 -1.64
C ARG A 7 -23.52 40.55 -0.66
N ILE A 8 -22.86 39.49 -1.13
CA ILE A 8 -22.02 38.63 -0.29
C ILE A 8 -20.89 39.47 0.33
N ALA A 9 -20.16 40.22 -0.49
CA ALA A 9 -19.03 41.02 -0.03
C ALA A 9 -19.44 42.08 1.01
N GLU A 10 -20.56 42.77 0.79
CA GLU A 10 -21.13 43.74 1.73
C GLU A 10 -21.55 43.06 3.05
N ASN A 11 -22.23 41.92 2.97
CA ASN A 11 -22.67 41.17 4.15
C ASN A 11 -21.51 40.65 4.98
N ILE A 12 -20.41 40.21 4.34
CA ILE A 12 -19.20 39.74 5.04
C ILE A 12 -18.64 40.85 5.94
N LEU A 13 -18.54 42.07 5.42
CA LEU A 13 -18.04 43.20 6.23
C LEU A 13 -19.05 43.69 7.26
N LYS A 14 -20.35 43.68 6.93
CA LYS A 14 -21.43 44.10 7.84
C LYS A 14 -21.54 43.18 9.06
N PHE A 15 -21.48 41.86 8.85
CA PHE A 15 -21.65 40.84 9.90
C PHE A 15 -20.31 40.22 10.34
N LYS A 16 -19.19 40.91 10.13
CA LYS A 16 -17.82 40.37 10.35
C LYS A 16 -17.60 39.75 11.74
N PHE A 17 -18.15 40.33 12.80
CA PHE A 17 -18.00 39.80 14.17
C PHE A 17 -18.78 38.50 14.37
N GLN A 18 -20.00 38.41 13.82
CA GLN A 18 -20.83 37.20 13.89
C GLN A 18 -20.21 36.08 13.06
N ILE A 19 -19.75 36.38 11.85
CA ILE A 19 -19.08 35.41 10.96
C ILE A 19 -17.80 34.90 11.61
N LEU A 20 -16.97 35.78 12.17
CA LEU A 20 -15.75 35.39 12.85
C LEU A 20 -16.05 34.49 14.07
N GLY A 21 -17.05 34.83 14.88
CA GLY A 21 -17.49 34.01 16.01
C GLY A 21 -17.94 32.61 15.58
N ILE A 22 -18.77 32.52 14.53
CA ILE A 22 -19.21 31.24 13.95
C ILE A 22 -18.02 30.43 13.43
N LEU A 23 -17.08 31.07 12.72
CA LEU A 23 -15.91 30.39 12.17
C LEU A 23 -14.96 29.89 13.26
N VAL A 24 -14.79 30.63 14.37
CA VAL A 24 -14.00 30.17 15.52
C VAL A 24 -14.66 28.96 16.17
N VAL A 25 -15.97 29.01 16.43
CA VAL A 25 -16.71 27.86 17.00
C VAL A 25 -16.64 26.65 16.07
N LEU A 26 -16.84 26.85 14.77
CA LEU A 26 -16.73 25.81 13.75
C LEU A 26 -15.32 25.22 13.73
N THR A 27 -14.29 26.06 13.75
CA THR A 27 -12.88 25.61 13.75
C THR A 27 -12.55 24.81 15.00
N CYS A 28 -13.03 25.23 16.17
CA CYS A 28 -12.86 24.48 17.42
C CYS A 28 -13.58 23.12 17.36
N ALA A 29 -14.81 23.08 16.83
CA ALA A 29 -15.58 21.85 16.66
C ALA A 29 -14.89 20.88 15.68
N LEU A 30 -14.41 21.39 14.54
CA LEU A 30 -13.64 20.63 13.56
C LEU A 30 -12.29 20.18 14.16
N GLY A 31 -11.60 21.03 14.92
CA GLY A 31 -10.36 20.68 15.62
C GLY A 31 -10.55 19.56 16.64
N PHE A 32 -11.65 19.58 17.39
CA PHE A 32 -12.01 18.49 18.29
C PHE A 32 -12.22 17.18 17.52
N LYS A 33 -12.94 17.22 16.39
CA LYS A 33 -13.12 16.05 15.51
C LYS A 33 -11.82 15.57 14.88
N ALA A 34 -10.97 16.47 14.41
CA ALA A 34 -9.66 16.15 13.86
C ALA A 34 -8.74 15.46 14.88
N SER A 35 -8.91 15.71 16.19
CA SER A 35 -8.12 15.02 17.22
C SER A 35 -8.48 13.53 17.37
N GLN A 36 -9.62 13.09 16.85
CA GLN A 36 -10.11 11.70 16.92
C GLN A 36 -9.61 10.84 15.74
N ILE A 37 -8.63 11.33 14.98
CA ILE A 37 -8.19 10.70 13.74
C ILE A 37 -7.53 9.33 13.97
N GLN A 38 -7.85 8.38 13.09
CA GLN A 38 -7.32 7.03 13.14
C GLN A 38 -6.57 6.71 11.86
N LEU A 39 -5.38 6.12 12.00
CA LEU A 39 -4.62 5.60 10.87
C LEU A 39 -5.17 4.24 10.44
N SER A 40 -5.23 4.00 9.13
CA SER A 40 -5.49 2.68 8.58
C SER A 40 -4.19 1.86 8.59
N TYR A 41 -4.25 0.63 9.12
CA TYR A 41 -3.12 -0.32 9.12
C TYR A 41 -3.34 -1.54 8.21
N GLU A 42 -4.50 -1.60 7.55
CA GLU A 42 -4.86 -2.61 6.57
C GLU A 42 -4.23 -2.28 5.21
N LEU A 43 -4.10 -3.31 4.36
CA LEU A 43 -3.71 -3.10 2.97
C LEU A 43 -4.76 -2.25 2.24
N ALA A 44 -4.31 -1.41 1.31
CA ALA A 44 -5.20 -0.60 0.48
C ALA A 44 -6.25 -1.46 -0.23
N LYS A 45 -7.52 -1.06 -0.12
CA LYS A 45 -8.65 -1.72 -0.79
C LYS A 45 -8.92 -1.01 -2.11
N ILE A 46 -8.13 -1.36 -3.12
CA ILE A 46 -8.19 -0.73 -4.44
C ILE A 46 -9.22 -1.40 -5.35
N LEU A 47 -9.33 -2.74 -5.30
CA LEU A 47 -10.35 -3.45 -6.07
C LEU A 47 -11.75 -3.21 -5.47
N PRO A 48 -12.80 -3.13 -6.30
CA PRO A 48 -14.18 -3.06 -5.84
C PRO A 48 -14.57 -4.31 -5.04
N LYS A 49 -15.51 -4.15 -4.09
CA LYS A 49 -16.05 -5.30 -3.33
C LYS A 49 -16.80 -6.32 -4.21
N SER A 50 -17.28 -5.89 -5.37
CA SER A 50 -17.96 -6.73 -6.36
C SER A 50 -16.99 -7.54 -7.23
N ASP A 51 -15.69 -7.24 -7.19
CA ASP A 51 -14.68 -7.93 -7.99
C ASP A 51 -14.52 -9.40 -7.55
N GLU A 52 -14.52 -10.32 -8.51
CA GLU A 52 -14.46 -11.76 -8.25
C GLU A 52 -13.17 -12.17 -7.52
N GLN A 53 -12.03 -11.55 -7.87
CA GLN A 53 -10.75 -11.89 -7.27
C GLN A 53 -10.64 -11.34 -5.86
N PHE A 54 -11.14 -10.13 -5.63
CA PHE A 54 -11.22 -9.57 -4.29
C PHE A 54 -12.09 -10.45 -3.37
N GLN A 55 -13.26 -10.91 -3.85
CA GLN A 55 -14.12 -11.83 -3.10
C GLN A 55 -13.45 -13.18 -2.85
N LEU A 56 -12.74 -13.72 -3.85
CA LEU A 56 -11.97 -14.95 -3.73
C LEU A 56 -10.91 -14.83 -2.63
N TYR A 57 -10.18 -13.71 -2.58
CA TYR A 57 -9.16 -13.48 -1.57
C TYR A 57 -9.73 -13.28 -0.16
N GLU A 58 -10.83 -12.54 -0.02
CA GLU A 58 -11.50 -12.40 1.28
C GLU A 58 -12.09 -13.74 1.77
N ASN A 59 -12.64 -14.55 0.86
CA ASN A 59 -13.07 -15.92 1.16
C ASN A 59 -11.90 -16.82 1.56
N PHE A 60 -10.75 -16.66 0.92
CA PHE A 60 -9.53 -17.37 1.31
C PHE A 60 -9.06 -16.95 2.71
N LYS A 61 -9.01 -15.63 2.98
CA LYS A 61 -8.62 -15.07 4.28
C LYS A 61 -9.53 -15.51 5.41
N SER A 62 -10.84 -15.60 5.18
CA SER A 62 -11.77 -16.07 6.22
C SER A 62 -11.56 -17.54 6.60
N LYS A 63 -11.08 -18.38 5.67
CA LYS A 63 -10.81 -19.81 5.90
C LYS A 63 -9.43 -20.07 6.52
N TYR A 64 -8.39 -19.46 5.97
CA TYR A 64 -7.00 -19.80 6.31
C TYR A 64 -6.26 -18.70 7.09
N GLY A 65 -6.85 -17.50 7.16
CA GLY A 65 -6.22 -16.30 7.68
C GLY A 65 -5.44 -15.51 6.64
N GLU A 66 -4.85 -14.40 7.08
CA GLU A 66 -3.97 -13.61 6.22
C GLU A 66 -2.69 -14.38 5.89
N ASP A 67 -2.43 -14.54 4.59
CA ASP A 67 -1.22 -15.16 4.03
C ASP A 67 0.03 -14.27 4.16
N GLY A 68 -0.15 -12.95 4.27
CA GLY A 68 0.92 -11.97 4.49
C GLY A 68 1.32 -11.74 5.95
N ASN A 69 1.14 -12.72 6.85
CA ASN A 69 1.39 -12.55 8.29
C ASN A 69 2.76 -13.04 8.79
N VAL A 70 3.64 -13.43 7.88
CA VAL A 70 4.98 -13.95 8.21
C VAL A 70 6.04 -12.86 8.03
N MET A 71 6.74 -12.54 9.11
CA MET A 71 8.01 -11.82 9.11
C MET A 71 9.16 -12.84 9.00
N VAL A 72 10.23 -12.47 8.32
CA VAL A 72 11.39 -13.34 8.08
C VAL A 72 12.65 -12.66 8.59
N ILE A 73 13.47 -13.42 9.32
CA ILE A 73 14.84 -13.04 9.66
C ILE A 73 15.78 -14.00 8.94
N GLY A 74 16.65 -13.48 8.09
CA GLY A 74 17.72 -14.22 7.42
C GLY A 74 19.06 -14.00 8.12
N LEU A 75 19.80 -15.09 8.34
CA LEU A 75 21.12 -15.10 8.95
C LEU A 75 22.10 -15.77 8.00
N GLU A 76 23.18 -15.08 7.65
CA GLU A 76 24.33 -15.66 6.96
C GLU A 76 25.39 -16.05 8.02
N ASN A 77 25.52 -17.35 8.28
CA ASN A 77 26.43 -17.90 9.28
C ASN A 77 26.73 -19.39 8.97
N ASP A 78 27.96 -19.66 8.54
CA ASP A 78 28.46 -21.02 8.27
C ASP A 78 28.83 -21.80 9.54
N GLN A 79 28.96 -21.11 10.67
CA GLN A 79 29.31 -21.68 11.98
C GLN A 79 28.10 -21.84 12.92
N LEU A 80 26.87 -21.78 12.40
CA LEU A 80 25.66 -21.89 13.21
C LEU A 80 25.61 -23.19 14.04
N PHE A 81 26.26 -24.26 13.57
CA PHE A 81 26.40 -25.54 14.29
C PHE A 81 27.59 -25.58 15.26
N SER A 82 28.01 -24.43 15.78
CA SER A 82 28.87 -24.32 16.96
C SER A 82 28.01 -24.09 18.22
N PRO A 83 28.42 -24.58 19.40
CA PRO A 83 27.60 -24.45 20.61
C PRO A 83 27.23 -23.00 20.97
N ASN A 84 28.16 -22.05 20.78
CA ASN A 84 27.91 -20.64 21.08
C ASN A 84 26.86 -20.04 20.12
N GLU A 85 27.05 -20.20 18.82
CA GLU A 85 26.15 -19.69 17.77
C GLU A 85 24.76 -20.31 17.85
N PHE A 86 24.69 -21.63 17.98
CA PHE A 86 23.43 -22.35 18.07
C PHE A 86 22.61 -21.93 19.29
N ASN A 87 23.26 -21.81 20.46
CA ASN A 87 22.59 -21.39 21.69
C ASN A 87 22.10 -19.94 21.59
N ALA A 88 22.90 -19.05 21.00
CA ALA A 88 22.49 -17.66 20.78
C ALA A 88 21.26 -17.57 19.86
N TRP A 89 21.24 -18.33 18.75
CA TRP A 89 20.12 -18.37 17.81
C TRP A 89 18.87 -19.01 18.41
N HIS A 90 19.05 -20.05 19.24
CA HIS A 90 17.97 -20.68 19.99
C HIS A 90 17.35 -19.74 21.02
N SER A 91 18.18 -18.99 21.77
CA SER A 91 17.71 -17.97 22.71
C SER A 91 16.90 -16.89 22.01
N LEU A 92 17.40 -16.36 20.89
CA LEU A 92 16.66 -15.38 20.07
C LEU A 92 15.30 -15.95 19.61
N THR A 93 15.28 -17.20 19.13
CA THR A 93 14.05 -17.89 18.73
C THR A 93 13.03 -17.95 19.88
N LYS A 94 13.50 -18.28 21.10
CA LYS A 94 12.65 -18.41 22.29
C LYS A 94 12.13 -17.05 22.76
N GLU A 95 12.99 -16.03 22.78
CA GLU A 95 12.63 -14.67 23.18
C GLU A 95 11.59 -14.06 22.25
N ILE A 96 11.74 -14.22 20.93
CA ILE A 96 10.74 -13.77 19.94
C ILE A 96 9.44 -14.55 20.11
N LYS A 97 9.49 -15.87 20.30
CA LYS A 97 8.30 -16.71 20.49
C LYS A 97 7.52 -16.35 21.76
N GLY A 98 8.21 -15.83 22.78
CA GLY A 98 7.59 -15.38 24.04
C GLY A 98 6.84 -14.05 23.94
N GLN A 99 6.97 -13.31 22.83
CA GLN A 99 6.35 -12.00 22.69
C GLN A 99 4.83 -12.09 22.48
N PRO A 100 4.04 -11.20 23.11
CA PRO A 100 2.60 -11.15 22.90
C PRO A 100 2.27 -10.76 21.46
N GLY A 101 1.35 -11.50 20.83
CA GLY A 101 0.94 -11.28 19.43
C GLY A 101 1.70 -12.09 18.39
N ILE A 102 2.60 -12.99 18.83
CA ILE A 102 3.27 -13.98 17.99
C ILE A 102 2.54 -15.32 18.08
N LYS A 103 2.05 -15.79 16.92
CA LYS A 103 1.36 -17.08 16.79
C LYS A 103 2.34 -18.24 16.84
N ASN A 104 3.44 -18.12 16.09
CA ASN A 104 4.45 -19.16 15.98
C ASN A 104 5.79 -18.57 15.51
N VAL A 105 6.88 -19.23 15.88
CA VAL A 105 8.22 -18.96 15.36
C VAL A 105 8.82 -20.29 14.93
N LEU A 106 9.27 -20.37 13.68
CA LEU A 106 9.91 -21.55 13.10
C LEU A 106 11.35 -21.22 12.73
N SER A 107 12.30 -21.94 13.33
CA SER A 107 13.73 -21.86 13.01
C SER A 107 14.35 -23.24 13.11
N ILE A 108 15.59 -23.37 12.63
CA ILE A 108 16.36 -24.63 12.69
C ILE A 108 16.47 -25.22 14.11
N THR A 109 16.29 -24.40 15.15
CA THR A 109 16.44 -24.81 16.56
C THR A 109 15.17 -25.40 17.17
N ASN A 110 14.02 -25.25 16.52
CA ASN A 110 12.73 -25.64 17.09
C ASN A 110 11.78 -26.31 16.08
N LEU A 111 12.32 -26.80 14.95
CA LEU A 111 11.52 -27.49 13.93
C LEU A 111 10.74 -28.67 14.56
N PRO A 112 9.48 -28.87 14.16
CA PRO A 112 8.73 -30.05 14.58
C PRO A 112 9.23 -31.29 13.83
N GLU A 113 9.68 -32.29 14.58
CA GLU A 113 9.97 -33.63 14.09
C GLU A 113 8.73 -34.51 14.29
N VAL A 114 8.33 -35.23 13.24
CA VAL A 114 7.31 -36.29 13.36
C VAL A 114 8.01 -37.63 13.53
N TYR A 115 7.52 -38.44 14.46
CA TYR A 115 7.96 -39.80 14.68
C TYR A 115 6.75 -40.72 14.89
N ILE A 116 6.97 -42.03 14.78
CA ILE A 116 5.97 -43.05 15.14
C ILE A 116 6.25 -43.45 16.59
N ASP A 117 5.27 -43.22 17.45
CA ASP A 117 5.29 -43.74 18.81
C ASP A 117 5.04 -45.25 18.77
N SER A 118 6.02 -46.03 19.22
CA SER A 118 5.97 -47.49 19.22
C SER A 118 4.92 -48.06 20.18
N VAL A 119 4.50 -47.30 21.19
CA VAL A 119 3.50 -47.74 22.18
C VAL A 119 2.09 -47.49 21.67
N SER A 120 1.82 -46.28 21.18
CA SER A 120 0.48 -45.92 20.69
C SER A 120 0.26 -46.29 19.21
N ASN A 121 1.33 -46.67 18.49
CA ASN A 121 1.35 -46.93 17.05
C ASN A 121 0.72 -45.78 16.25
N LYS A 122 1.09 -44.55 16.62
CA LYS A 122 0.52 -43.30 16.10
C LYS A 122 1.63 -42.30 15.76
N PHE A 123 1.33 -41.39 14.83
CA PHE A 123 2.22 -40.26 14.57
C PHE A 123 2.14 -39.25 15.72
N SER A 124 3.29 -38.88 16.23
CA SER A 124 3.46 -37.87 17.28
C SER A 124 4.52 -36.86 16.85
N THR A 125 4.43 -35.64 17.39
CA THR A 125 5.40 -34.57 17.17
C THR A 125 6.30 -34.38 18.38
N ARG A 126 7.54 -33.96 18.15
CA ARG A 126 8.43 -33.44 19.18
C ARG A 126 9.33 -32.34 18.60
N PRO A 127 9.89 -31.44 19.40
CA PRO A 127 10.93 -30.55 18.93
C PRO A 127 12.13 -31.35 18.41
N ILE A 128 12.72 -30.93 17.29
CA ILE A 128 13.90 -31.58 16.72
C ILE A 128 15.13 -31.48 17.64
N TRP A 129 15.13 -30.47 18.50
CA TRP A 129 16.18 -30.19 19.48
C TRP A 129 15.64 -30.34 20.90
N ASP A 130 16.30 -31.20 21.67
CA ASP A 130 16.01 -31.40 23.09
C ASP A 130 16.87 -30.45 23.94
N THR A 131 16.20 -29.51 24.61
CA THR A 131 16.80 -28.48 25.46
C THR A 131 17.17 -28.98 26.87
N THR A 132 16.74 -30.18 27.27
CA THR A 132 17.06 -30.74 28.59
C THR A 132 18.50 -31.22 28.69
N VAL A 133 19.10 -31.56 27.54
CA VAL A 133 20.50 -32.00 27.43
C VAL A 133 21.37 -30.81 27.00
N PRO A 134 22.58 -30.62 27.57
CA PRO A 134 23.48 -29.54 27.16
C PRO A 134 23.90 -29.62 25.69
N THR A 135 24.09 -28.45 25.07
CA THR A 135 24.56 -28.32 23.69
C THR A 135 26.03 -28.74 23.59
N SER A 136 26.34 -29.69 22.72
CA SER A 136 27.70 -30.14 22.42
C SER A 136 27.91 -30.29 20.92
N LYS A 137 29.16 -30.20 20.47
CA LYS A 137 29.49 -30.27 19.04
C LYS A 137 28.98 -31.56 18.38
N ILE A 138 29.16 -32.70 19.04
CA ILE A 138 28.68 -34.02 18.57
C ILE A 138 27.16 -34.03 18.36
N ARG A 139 26.38 -33.42 19.26
CA ARG A 139 24.93 -33.32 19.12
C ARG A 139 24.52 -32.41 17.97
N LEU A 140 25.25 -31.32 17.77
CA LEU A 140 25.01 -30.39 16.66
C LEU A 140 25.35 -31.02 15.31
N ASP A 141 26.42 -31.81 15.23
CA ASP A 141 26.78 -32.54 14.01
C ASP A 141 25.72 -33.62 13.69
N SER A 142 25.20 -34.30 14.70
CA SER A 142 24.07 -35.23 14.56
C SER A 142 22.79 -34.51 14.11
N LEU A 143 22.50 -33.33 14.67
CA LEU A 143 21.39 -32.49 14.24
C LEU A 143 21.55 -32.06 12.77
N GLN A 144 22.73 -31.59 12.37
CA GLN A 144 23.02 -31.17 11.01
C GLN A 144 22.82 -32.33 10.02
N TYR A 145 23.34 -33.52 10.36
CA TYR A 145 23.11 -34.73 9.56
C TYR A 145 21.62 -35.04 9.43
N LYS A 146 20.88 -35.02 10.54
CA LYS A 146 19.43 -35.24 10.53
C LYS A 146 18.68 -34.23 9.67
N LEU A 147 19.02 -32.94 9.77
CA LEU A 147 18.43 -31.86 8.97
C LEU A 147 18.71 -32.03 7.48
N SER A 148 19.91 -32.46 7.11
CA SER A 148 20.26 -32.72 5.69
C SER A 148 19.40 -33.82 5.05
N ARG A 149 18.77 -34.66 5.89
CA ARG A 149 17.84 -35.72 5.48
C ARG A 149 16.37 -35.27 5.47
N LEU A 150 16.09 -33.98 5.65
CA LEU A 150 14.73 -33.42 5.63
C LEU A 150 14.54 -32.49 4.42
N PRO A 151 14.16 -33.03 3.24
CA PRO A 151 13.90 -32.23 2.05
C PRO A 151 12.87 -31.11 2.27
N LEU A 152 11.90 -31.34 3.16
CA LEU A 152 10.85 -30.39 3.52
C LEU A 152 11.37 -28.99 3.90
N PHE A 153 12.47 -28.94 4.64
CA PHE A 153 13.01 -27.68 5.19
C PHE A 153 14.18 -27.12 4.36
N THR A 154 14.71 -27.91 3.42
CA THR A 154 15.83 -27.52 2.57
C THR A 154 15.37 -26.47 1.56
N ASN A 155 16.12 -25.37 1.44
CA ASN A 155 15.76 -24.17 0.67
C ASN A 155 14.41 -23.53 1.08
N PHE A 156 13.95 -23.82 2.30
CA PHE A 156 12.77 -23.18 2.90
C PHE A 156 13.10 -22.56 4.27
N ILE A 157 13.87 -23.26 5.11
CA ILE A 157 14.39 -22.74 6.39
C ILE A 157 15.90 -22.59 6.36
N PHE A 158 16.62 -23.41 5.60
CA PHE A 158 18.07 -23.32 5.46
C PHE A 158 18.51 -23.68 4.05
N THR A 159 19.61 -23.11 3.58
CA THR A 159 20.20 -23.48 2.29
C THR A 159 20.83 -24.86 2.36
N LYS A 160 20.93 -25.55 1.21
CA LYS A 160 21.51 -26.91 1.13
C LYS A 160 22.94 -27.01 1.70
N ASP A 161 23.70 -25.93 1.64
CA ASP A 161 25.06 -25.82 2.19
C ASP A 161 25.12 -25.36 3.64
N PHE A 162 23.97 -25.12 4.29
CA PHE A 162 23.84 -24.63 5.66
C PHE A 162 24.57 -23.30 5.95
N LYS A 163 24.75 -22.45 4.94
CA LYS A 163 25.35 -21.12 5.13
C LYS A 163 24.33 -20.04 5.46
N VAL A 164 23.10 -20.17 4.96
CA VAL A 164 22.04 -19.19 5.19
C VAL A 164 20.85 -19.87 5.84
N HIS A 165 20.33 -19.25 6.90
CA HIS A 165 19.25 -19.76 7.73
C HIS A 165 18.16 -18.73 7.89
N LEU A 166 16.90 -19.17 7.85
CA LEU A 166 15.72 -18.34 8.07
C LEU A 166 15.08 -18.65 9.42
N MET A 167 14.53 -17.61 10.02
CA MET A 167 13.54 -17.69 11.09
C MET A 167 12.24 -17.09 10.58
N LEU A 168 11.19 -17.90 10.51
CA LEU A 168 9.85 -17.47 10.10
C LEU A 168 9.03 -17.14 11.35
N ILE A 169 8.56 -15.91 11.43
CA ILE A 169 7.86 -15.34 12.58
C ILE A 169 6.43 -15.05 12.13
N THR A 170 5.49 -15.88 12.56
CA THR A 170 4.06 -15.75 12.22
C THR A 170 3.35 -14.88 13.26
N LEU A 171 2.83 -13.73 12.84
CA LEU A 171 2.04 -12.84 13.69
C LEU A 171 0.58 -13.28 13.76
N ASP A 172 -0.06 -12.99 14.89
CA ASP A 172 -1.51 -13.17 15.04
C ASP A 172 -2.29 -12.15 14.19
N GLN A 173 -3.43 -12.56 13.66
CA GLN A 173 -4.29 -11.70 12.83
C GLN A 173 -4.81 -10.46 13.57
N LYS A 174 -5.02 -10.55 14.88
CA LYS A 174 -5.45 -9.40 15.69
C LYS A 174 -4.35 -8.32 15.77
N THR A 175 -3.10 -8.74 15.66
CA THR A 175 -1.93 -7.87 15.77
C THR A 175 -1.58 -7.24 14.43
N ILE A 176 -1.68 -7.99 13.32
CA ILE A 176 -1.21 -7.54 12.01
C ILE A 176 -1.92 -6.27 11.50
N ASN A 177 -3.21 -6.09 11.78
CA ASN A 177 -3.99 -4.94 11.31
C ASN A 177 -4.17 -3.85 12.39
N ASN A 178 -3.31 -3.86 13.42
CA ASN A 178 -3.37 -2.92 14.54
C ASN A 178 -2.05 -2.13 14.66
N LYS A 179 -2.12 -0.92 15.20
CA LYS A 179 -0.98 -0.09 15.62
C LYS A 179 0.06 -0.86 16.44
N ASN A 180 -0.38 -1.81 17.26
CA ASN A 180 0.50 -2.65 18.08
C ASN A 180 1.52 -3.46 17.25
N ARG A 181 1.22 -3.76 15.96
CA ARG A 181 2.19 -4.35 15.01
C ARG A 181 3.50 -3.59 15.00
N ILE A 182 3.44 -2.25 14.99
CA ILE A 182 4.61 -1.40 14.84
C ILE A 182 5.58 -1.60 16.01
N GLN A 183 5.05 -1.61 17.24
CA GLN A 183 5.87 -1.82 18.44
C GLN A 183 6.45 -3.23 18.49
N LEU A 184 5.64 -4.25 18.16
CA LEU A 184 6.08 -5.63 18.15
C LEU A 184 7.20 -5.87 17.14
N VAL A 185 7.03 -5.42 15.90
CA VAL A 185 8.02 -5.58 14.83
C VAL A 185 9.31 -4.83 15.15
N LYS A 186 9.23 -3.59 15.66
CA LYS A 186 10.42 -2.84 16.10
C LYS A 186 11.15 -3.54 17.26
N HIS A 187 10.40 -4.15 18.18
CA HIS A 187 10.99 -4.92 19.27
C HIS A 187 11.71 -6.17 18.76
N ILE A 188 11.10 -6.91 17.83
CA ILE A 188 11.72 -8.08 17.19
C ILE A 188 13.00 -7.68 16.43
N LYS A 189 12.96 -6.58 15.68
CA LYS A 189 14.15 -6.02 15.02
C LYS A 189 15.25 -5.71 16.03
N SER A 190 14.91 -5.07 17.15
CA SER A 190 15.88 -4.78 18.23
C SER A 190 16.50 -6.06 18.82
N LEU A 191 15.73 -7.12 19.03
CA LEU A 191 16.26 -8.41 19.48
C LEU A 191 17.24 -9.02 18.46
N GLY A 192 16.89 -8.95 17.17
CA GLY A 192 17.80 -9.37 16.09
C GLY A 192 19.08 -8.52 16.05
N ASP A 193 18.97 -7.19 16.15
CA ASP A 193 20.11 -6.27 16.09
C ASP A 193 21.07 -6.50 17.28
N GLN A 194 20.52 -6.83 18.46
CA GLN A 194 21.30 -7.24 19.63
C GLN A 194 22.04 -8.56 19.39
N TYR A 195 21.40 -9.56 18.75
CA TYR A 195 22.08 -10.79 18.33
C TYR A 195 23.21 -10.48 17.33
N SER A 196 22.95 -9.65 16.32
CA SER A 196 23.93 -9.27 15.29
C SER A 196 25.15 -8.60 15.92
N THR A 197 24.94 -7.65 16.84
CA THR A 197 26.02 -6.96 17.56
C THR A 197 26.83 -7.90 18.45
N LYS A 198 26.16 -8.86 19.11
CA LYS A 198 26.81 -9.79 20.04
C LYS A 198 27.65 -10.85 19.33
N MET A 199 27.15 -11.38 18.20
CA MET A 199 27.76 -12.50 17.49
C MET A 199 28.61 -12.06 16.29
N GLY A 200 28.48 -10.82 15.83
CA GLY A 200 29.25 -10.28 14.70
C GLY A 200 28.77 -10.74 13.32
N HIS A 201 27.53 -11.23 13.20
CA HIS A 201 26.94 -11.70 11.94
C HIS A 201 25.92 -10.71 11.38
N SER A 202 25.85 -10.61 10.06
CA SER A 202 24.82 -9.82 9.37
C SER A 202 23.47 -10.52 9.43
N ILE A 203 22.44 -9.76 9.81
CA ILE A 203 21.04 -10.20 9.80
C ILE A 203 20.28 -9.38 8.77
N HIS A 204 19.39 -10.06 8.05
CA HIS A 204 18.48 -9.47 7.08
C HIS A 204 17.03 -9.62 7.55
N TYR A 205 16.24 -8.56 7.45
CA TYR A 205 14.83 -8.55 7.85
C TYR A 205 13.90 -8.39 6.65
N SER A 206 12.89 -9.25 6.55
CA SER A 206 11.92 -9.17 5.47
C SER A 206 10.56 -9.73 5.89
N GLY A 207 9.69 -9.96 4.90
CA GLY A 207 8.32 -10.40 5.09
C GLY A 207 7.34 -9.24 5.26
N MET A 208 6.09 -9.51 4.88
CA MET A 208 5.06 -8.47 4.77
C MET A 208 4.81 -7.67 6.06
N PRO A 209 4.80 -8.25 7.29
CA PRO A 209 4.64 -7.46 8.50
C PRO A 209 5.76 -6.47 8.77
N PHE A 210 7.00 -6.84 8.43
CA PHE A 210 8.18 -5.97 8.57
C PHE A 210 8.12 -4.84 7.54
N ILE A 211 7.98 -5.18 6.26
CA ILE A 211 7.89 -4.23 5.16
C ILE A 211 6.76 -3.22 5.41
N ARG A 212 5.54 -3.70 5.73
CA ARG A 212 4.39 -2.81 6.01
C ARG A 212 4.64 -1.91 7.22
N THR A 213 5.34 -2.39 8.24
CA THR A 213 5.62 -1.60 9.45
C THR A 213 6.61 -0.50 9.18
N GLU A 214 7.75 -0.82 8.57
CA GLU A 214 8.78 0.16 8.26
C GLU A 214 8.25 1.19 7.27
N TYR A 215 7.56 0.74 6.22
CA TYR A 215 6.92 1.61 5.24
C TYR A 215 5.90 2.57 5.89
N THR A 216 4.98 2.04 6.71
CA THR A 216 4.00 2.89 7.43
C THR A 216 4.70 3.87 8.37
N SER A 217 5.75 3.44 9.08
CA SER A 217 6.49 4.29 10.02
C SER A 217 7.26 5.41 9.32
N GLN A 218 7.88 5.12 8.17
CA GLN A 218 8.61 6.11 7.37
C GLN A 218 7.65 7.14 6.79
N VAL A 219 6.59 6.70 6.11
CA VAL A 219 5.60 7.61 5.52
C VAL A 219 4.90 8.47 6.57
N THR A 220 4.54 7.92 7.74
CA THR A 220 3.89 8.71 8.80
C THR A 220 4.79 9.85 9.29
N ASN A 221 6.10 9.61 9.43
CA ASN A 221 7.07 10.63 9.83
C ASN A 221 7.27 11.67 8.72
N GLU A 222 7.36 11.22 7.47
CA GLU A 222 7.53 12.09 6.30
C GLU A 222 6.32 12.97 6.05
N LEU A 223 5.09 12.49 6.26
CA LEU A 223 3.87 13.31 6.12
C LEU A 223 3.89 14.53 7.06
N ALA A 224 4.34 14.35 8.30
CA ALA A 224 4.48 15.45 9.26
C ALA A 224 5.55 16.46 8.81
N ILE A 225 6.70 15.96 8.36
CA ILE A 225 7.79 16.79 7.82
C ILE A 225 7.32 17.55 6.57
N PHE A 226 6.63 16.88 5.65
CA PHE A 226 6.13 17.45 4.40
C PHE A 226 5.10 18.55 4.66
N LEU A 227 4.21 18.38 5.65
CA LEU A 227 3.28 19.42 6.07
C LEU A 227 4.02 20.65 6.63
N ILE A 228 5.00 20.45 7.52
CA ILE A 228 5.80 21.55 8.09
C ILE A 228 6.57 22.28 6.99
N LEU A 229 7.21 21.55 6.08
CA LEU A 229 7.93 22.11 4.94
C LEU A 229 7.00 22.86 3.99
N ALA A 230 5.81 22.32 3.68
CA ALA A 230 4.83 22.99 2.84
C ALA A 230 4.40 24.33 3.43
N ILE A 231 4.15 24.39 4.75
CA ILE A 231 3.84 25.62 5.47
C ILE A 231 5.03 26.59 5.43
N LEU A 232 6.25 26.11 5.66
CA LEU A 232 7.46 26.95 5.66
C LEU A 232 7.72 27.56 4.29
N VAL A 233 7.72 26.74 3.23
CA VAL A 233 7.91 27.18 1.84
C VAL A 233 6.81 28.17 1.45
N THR A 234 5.56 27.87 1.79
CA THR A 234 4.44 28.78 1.57
C THR A 234 4.62 30.11 2.29
N SER A 235 5.03 30.08 3.55
CA SER A 235 5.31 31.28 4.34
C SER A 235 6.41 32.12 3.70
N ALA A 236 7.48 31.48 3.22
CA ALA A 236 8.58 32.14 2.53
C ALA A 236 8.13 32.79 1.20
N ILE A 237 7.30 32.10 0.42
CA ILE A 237 6.73 32.64 -0.83
C ILE A 237 5.84 33.86 -0.53
N LEU A 238 4.90 33.72 0.41
CA LEU A 238 4.01 34.82 0.80
C LEU A 238 4.81 36.01 1.36
N PHE A 239 5.84 35.76 2.16
CA PHE A 239 6.72 36.80 2.67
C PHE A 239 7.52 37.48 1.54
N TYR A 240 8.00 36.72 0.57
CA TYR A 240 8.71 37.27 -0.59
C TYR A 240 7.82 38.20 -1.42
N PHE A 241 6.57 37.80 -1.68
CA PHE A 241 5.61 38.60 -2.46
C PHE A 241 5.10 39.82 -1.71
N PHE A 242 4.65 39.65 -0.46
CA PHE A 242 3.98 40.72 0.29
C PHE A 242 4.91 41.53 1.19
N ARG A 243 6.10 41.02 1.50
CA ARG A 243 7.11 41.64 2.40
C ARG A 243 6.54 42.08 3.76
N SER A 244 5.50 41.39 4.23
CA SER A 244 4.73 41.77 5.40
C SER A 244 4.40 40.58 6.28
N ILE A 245 4.98 40.54 7.48
CA ILE A 245 4.77 39.45 8.46
C ILE A 245 3.30 39.35 8.85
N LYS A 246 2.59 40.49 8.97
CA LYS A 246 1.16 40.51 9.31
C LYS A 246 0.34 39.80 8.22
N VAL A 247 0.59 40.11 6.95
CA VAL A 247 -0.10 39.49 5.81
C VAL A 247 0.12 37.98 5.80
N VAL A 248 1.37 37.55 5.98
CA VAL A 248 1.73 36.13 6.03
C VAL A 248 1.02 35.43 7.19
N PHE A 249 1.03 36.02 8.38
CA PHE A 249 0.40 35.43 9.56
C PHE A 249 -1.11 35.19 9.36
N PHE A 250 -1.87 36.17 8.87
CA PHE A 250 -3.30 36.00 8.62
C PHE A 250 -3.59 35.05 7.46
N ALA A 251 -2.75 35.03 6.43
CA ALA A 251 -2.84 34.05 5.35
C ALA A 251 -2.66 32.61 5.86
N LEU A 252 -1.70 32.40 6.77
CA LEU A 252 -1.46 31.09 7.38
C LEU A 252 -2.64 30.64 8.25
N ILE A 253 -3.31 31.54 8.96
CA ILE A 253 -4.52 31.19 9.72
C ILE A 253 -5.59 30.62 8.78
N VAL A 254 -5.85 31.25 7.63
CA VAL A 254 -6.82 30.76 6.63
C VAL A 254 -6.47 29.34 6.19
N ILE A 255 -5.19 29.09 5.89
CA ILE A 255 -4.70 27.78 5.45
C ILE A 255 -4.82 26.74 6.57
N LEU A 256 -4.47 27.09 7.81
CA LEU A 256 -4.56 26.20 8.97
C LEU A 256 -6.00 25.77 9.25
N VAL A 257 -6.97 26.67 9.10
CA VAL A 257 -8.39 26.29 9.24
C VAL A 257 -8.80 25.30 8.13
N GLY A 258 -8.31 25.50 6.90
CA GLY A 258 -8.50 24.53 5.81
C GLY A 258 -7.89 23.16 6.11
N ILE A 259 -6.68 23.11 6.67
CA ILE A 259 -6.03 21.87 7.12
C ILE A 259 -6.86 21.17 8.20
N ILE A 260 -7.27 21.90 9.26
CA ILE A 260 -8.08 21.34 10.35
C ILE A 260 -9.39 20.77 9.81
N ALA A 261 -10.04 21.49 8.90
CA ALA A 261 -11.26 21.02 8.26
C ALA A 261 -11.04 19.76 7.41
N SER A 262 -9.90 19.66 6.72
CA SER A 262 -9.59 18.46 5.93
C SER A 262 -9.43 17.23 6.80
N LEU A 263 -8.72 17.34 7.92
CA LEU A 263 -8.58 16.25 8.90
C LEU A 263 -9.90 15.91 9.58
N ALA A 264 -10.71 16.92 9.93
CA ALA A 264 -12.02 16.73 10.52
C ALA A 264 -12.99 16.03 9.55
N THR A 265 -12.95 16.39 8.26
CA THR A 265 -13.82 15.81 7.23
C THR A 265 -13.55 14.31 7.08
N ILE A 266 -12.28 13.88 7.12
CA ILE A 266 -11.91 12.45 7.11
C ILE A 266 -12.62 11.72 8.26
N VAL A 267 -12.56 12.27 9.47
CA VAL A 267 -13.20 11.68 10.65
C VAL A 267 -14.73 11.73 10.58
N LEU A 268 -15.32 12.80 10.04
CA LEU A 268 -16.77 12.97 9.93
C LEU A 268 -17.43 11.95 8.98
N PHE A 269 -16.70 11.46 7.98
CA PHE A 269 -17.15 10.39 7.09
C PHE A 269 -16.79 8.99 7.60
N ASP A 270 -16.28 8.87 8.84
CA ASP A 270 -15.77 7.62 9.43
C ASP A 270 -14.64 6.98 8.60
N PHE A 271 -13.90 7.79 7.84
CA PHE A 271 -12.74 7.33 7.09
C PHE A 271 -11.50 7.28 7.99
N LYS A 272 -10.58 6.38 7.65
CA LYS A 272 -9.26 6.30 8.29
C LYS A 272 -8.22 6.96 7.41
N ILE A 273 -7.21 7.59 8.01
CA ILE A 273 -6.08 8.09 7.22
C ILE A 273 -5.34 6.91 6.60
N THR A 274 -5.43 6.83 5.28
CA THR A 274 -4.56 6.05 4.39
C THR A 274 -3.38 6.90 3.92
N LEU A 275 -2.39 6.27 3.31
CA LEU A 275 -1.23 6.94 2.70
C LEU A 275 -1.66 8.03 1.71
N LEU A 276 -2.65 7.72 0.86
CA LEU A 276 -3.18 8.65 -0.14
C LEU A 276 -3.91 9.83 0.53
N SER A 277 -4.81 9.56 1.48
CA SER A 277 -5.54 10.63 2.19
C SER A 277 -4.63 11.50 3.08
N GLY A 278 -3.48 10.97 3.51
CA GLY A 278 -2.46 11.71 4.24
C GLY A 278 -1.85 12.87 3.45
N LEU A 279 -1.96 12.85 2.11
CA LEU A 279 -1.50 13.93 1.23
C LEU A 279 -2.48 15.10 1.12
N ILE A 280 -3.70 14.97 1.64
CA ILE A 280 -4.73 16.01 1.54
C ILE A 280 -4.31 17.31 2.25
N PRO A 281 -3.81 17.31 3.50
CA PRO A 281 -3.45 18.57 4.16
C PRO A 281 -2.37 19.39 3.42
N PRO A 282 -1.24 18.80 2.98
CA PRO A 282 -0.28 19.50 2.12
C PRO A 282 -0.88 20.00 0.81
N LEU A 283 -1.79 19.24 0.19
CA LEU A 283 -2.48 19.64 -1.03
C LEU A 283 -3.39 20.86 -0.80
N ILE A 284 -4.06 20.94 0.34
CA ILE A 284 -4.85 22.12 0.75
C ILE A 284 -3.97 23.35 0.95
N VAL A 285 -2.73 23.21 1.44
CA VAL A 285 -1.78 24.33 1.50
C VAL A 285 -1.55 24.90 0.11
N VAL A 286 -1.20 24.05 -0.87
CA VAL A 286 -0.91 24.48 -2.25
C VAL A 286 -2.12 25.14 -2.91
N ILE A 287 -3.33 24.62 -2.68
CA ILE A 287 -4.57 25.18 -3.26
C ILE A 287 -5.02 26.47 -2.56
N GLY A 288 -4.81 26.58 -1.25
CA GLY A 288 -5.21 27.75 -0.46
C GLY A 288 -4.38 29.00 -0.77
N VAL A 289 -3.10 28.84 -1.09
CA VAL A 289 -2.17 29.96 -1.33
C VAL A 289 -2.62 30.90 -2.46
N PRO A 290 -2.97 30.41 -3.68
CA PRO A 290 -3.52 31.26 -4.73
C PRO A 290 -4.76 32.03 -4.28
N ASN A 291 -5.68 31.41 -3.53
CA ASN A 291 -6.88 32.10 -3.05
C ASN A 291 -6.52 33.32 -2.22
N VAL A 292 -5.54 33.17 -1.33
CA VAL A 292 -5.05 34.28 -0.51
C VAL A 292 -4.37 35.35 -1.37
N ILE A 293 -3.44 34.93 -2.24
CA ILE A 293 -2.68 35.86 -3.09
C ILE A 293 -3.60 36.69 -3.99
N PHE A 294 -4.55 36.07 -4.69
CA PHE A 294 -5.44 36.78 -5.62
C PHE A 294 -6.36 37.77 -4.92
N LEU A 295 -6.94 37.41 -3.77
CA LEU A 295 -7.79 38.31 -3.00
C LEU A 295 -7.00 39.51 -2.44
N LEU A 296 -5.77 39.27 -1.95
CA LEU A 296 -4.92 40.32 -1.42
C LEU A 296 -4.37 41.24 -2.50
N ASN A 297 -3.88 40.69 -3.61
CA ASN A 297 -3.39 41.50 -4.72
C ASN A 297 -4.47 42.42 -5.25
N LYS A 298 -5.72 41.93 -5.41
CA LYS A 298 -6.81 42.79 -5.87
C LYS A 298 -7.20 43.85 -4.84
N TYR A 299 -7.17 43.51 -3.55
CA TYR A 299 -7.39 44.48 -2.49
C TYR A 299 -6.36 45.61 -2.56
N HIS A 300 -5.07 45.27 -2.68
CA HIS A 300 -3.97 46.23 -2.83
C HIS A 300 -4.09 47.08 -4.10
N GLU A 301 -4.36 46.46 -5.24
CA GLU A 301 -4.57 47.15 -6.54
C GLU A 301 -5.74 48.14 -6.46
N THR A 302 -6.85 47.75 -5.83
CA THR A 302 -8.02 48.61 -5.70
C THR A 302 -7.78 49.74 -4.72
N PHE A 303 -7.08 49.46 -3.61
CA PHE A 303 -6.75 50.45 -2.60
C PHE A 303 -5.84 51.55 -3.16
N LEU A 304 -4.87 51.19 -4.02
CA LEU A 304 -4.04 52.16 -4.74
C LEU A 304 -4.88 53.19 -5.52
N ARG A 305 -6.02 52.75 -6.09
CA ARG A 305 -6.92 53.60 -6.88
C ARG A 305 -7.92 54.38 -6.04
N THR A 306 -8.56 53.74 -5.06
CA THR A 306 -9.72 54.32 -4.34
C THR A 306 -9.34 54.97 -3.02
N GLN A 307 -8.20 54.59 -2.43
CA GLN A 307 -7.78 54.96 -1.06
C GLN A 307 -8.84 54.63 0.03
N ASN A 308 -9.85 53.83 -0.32
CA ASN A 308 -10.93 53.43 0.57
C ASN A 308 -10.82 51.92 0.85
N LYS A 309 -10.48 51.58 2.09
CA LYS A 309 -10.28 50.19 2.53
C LYS A 309 -11.55 49.35 2.38
N ALA A 310 -12.70 49.85 2.82
CA ALA A 310 -13.94 49.08 2.80
C ALA A 310 -14.38 48.79 1.35
N GLU A 311 -14.34 49.82 0.50
CA GLU A 311 -14.65 49.68 -0.93
C GLU A 311 -13.69 48.70 -1.61
N SER A 312 -12.40 48.76 -1.31
CA SER A 312 -11.38 47.87 -1.88
C SER A 312 -11.58 46.41 -1.50
N LEU A 313 -11.99 46.14 -0.26
CA LEU A 313 -12.32 44.79 0.21
C LEU A 313 -13.60 44.27 -0.45
N ILE A 314 -14.62 45.12 -0.63
CA ILE A 314 -15.86 44.76 -1.33
C ILE A 314 -15.58 44.45 -2.81
N GLU A 315 -14.80 45.29 -3.48
CA GLU A 315 -14.43 45.09 -4.88
C GLU A 315 -13.59 43.83 -5.06
N SER A 316 -12.60 43.60 -4.20
CA SER A 316 -11.78 42.39 -4.24
C SER A 316 -12.65 41.14 -4.09
N THR A 317 -13.46 41.09 -3.03
CA THR A 317 -14.32 39.93 -2.72
C THR A 317 -15.35 39.69 -3.83
N SER A 318 -15.97 40.74 -4.38
CA SER A 318 -17.01 40.60 -5.40
C SER A 318 -16.48 40.24 -6.79
N LYS A 319 -15.34 40.81 -7.22
CA LYS A 319 -14.75 40.53 -8.53
C LYS A 319 -13.92 39.25 -8.52
N ILE A 320 -13.01 39.10 -7.56
CA ILE A 320 -12.11 37.94 -7.49
C ILE A 320 -12.81 36.73 -6.92
N GLY A 321 -13.76 36.90 -5.98
CA GLY A 321 -14.52 35.78 -5.42
C GLY A 321 -15.22 34.93 -6.50
N ARG A 322 -15.78 35.57 -7.55
CA ARG A 322 -16.36 34.84 -8.68
C ARG A 322 -15.32 34.04 -9.47
N THR A 323 -14.17 34.65 -9.77
CA THR A 323 -13.10 33.98 -10.54
C THR A 323 -12.52 32.82 -9.75
N LEU A 324 -12.26 33.02 -8.45
CA LEU A 324 -11.76 31.97 -7.56
C LEU A 324 -12.79 30.86 -7.33
N PHE A 325 -14.07 31.19 -7.23
CA PHE A 325 -15.13 30.16 -7.11
C PHE A 325 -15.05 29.19 -8.28
N LEU A 326 -14.93 29.72 -9.51
CA LEU A 326 -14.87 28.90 -10.72
C LEU A 326 -13.59 28.07 -10.76
N ALA A 327 -12.44 28.65 -10.40
CA ALA A 327 -11.17 27.93 -10.32
C ALA A 327 -11.19 26.79 -9.27
N ASN A 328 -11.71 27.05 -8.07
CA ASN A 328 -11.82 26.02 -7.03
C ASN A 328 -12.90 24.99 -7.39
N LEU A 329 -13.97 25.37 -8.07
CA LEU A 329 -14.99 24.45 -8.57
C LEU A 329 -14.42 23.50 -9.62
N THR A 330 -13.60 23.98 -10.58
CA THR A 330 -12.92 23.10 -11.54
C THR A 330 -11.99 22.11 -10.85
N THR A 331 -11.24 22.56 -9.84
CA THR A 331 -10.36 21.69 -9.06
C THR A 331 -11.15 20.69 -8.23
N SER A 332 -12.26 21.12 -7.63
CA SER A 332 -13.18 20.26 -6.87
C SER A 332 -13.81 19.19 -7.76
N ILE A 333 -14.22 19.53 -9.00
CA ILE A 333 -14.69 18.55 -9.99
C ILE A 333 -13.58 17.58 -10.35
N GLY A 334 -12.34 18.06 -10.55
CA GLY A 334 -11.18 17.21 -10.83
C GLY A 334 -10.98 16.10 -9.80
N PHE A 335 -11.03 16.43 -8.50
CA PHE A 335 -10.99 15.43 -7.44
C PHE A 335 -12.29 14.64 -7.28
N GLY A 336 -13.43 15.29 -7.51
CA GLY A 336 -14.75 14.70 -7.37
C GLY A 336 -15.03 13.57 -8.34
N VAL A 337 -14.35 13.54 -9.50
CA VAL A 337 -14.44 12.40 -10.43
C VAL A 337 -13.98 11.09 -9.79
N PHE A 338 -13.03 11.13 -8.86
CA PHE A 338 -12.61 9.91 -8.15
C PHE A 338 -13.73 9.28 -7.30
N ALA A 339 -14.75 10.06 -6.92
CA ALA A 339 -15.93 9.53 -6.22
C ALA A 339 -16.75 8.54 -7.07
N PHE A 340 -16.58 8.56 -8.39
CA PHE A 340 -17.23 7.64 -9.32
C PHE A 340 -16.35 6.45 -9.72
N THR A 341 -15.13 6.34 -9.15
CA THR A 341 -14.28 5.17 -9.38
C THR A 341 -14.75 3.99 -8.53
N GLY A 342 -14.49 2.76 -8.98
CA GLY A 342 -14.82 1.57 -8.19
C GLY A 342 -13.87 1.31 -7.00
N SER A 343 -12.80 2.10 -6.86
CA SER A 343 -11.78 1.95 -5.81
C SER A 343 -12.16 2.73 -4.56
N GLY A 344 -12.41 2.04 -3.44
CA GLY A 344 -12.78 2.69 -2.17
C GLY A 344 -11.76 3.73 -1.73
N LEU A 345 -10.46 3.42 -1.89
CA LEU A 345 -9.36 4.34 -1.54
C LEU A 345 -9.41 5.66 -2.35
N LEU A 346 -9.69 5.58 -3.66
CA LEU A 346 -9.81 6.77 -4.51
C LEU A 346 -11.08 7.56 -4.23
N VAL A 347 -12.20 6.87 -3.97
CA VAL A 347 -13.48 7.50 -3.61
C VAL A 347 -13.35 8.32 -2.34
N GLU A 348 -12.79 7.74 -1.27
CA GLU A 348 -12.56 8.43 0.00
C GLU A 348 -11.69 9.69 -0.20
N PHE A 349 -10.58 9.55 -0.93
CA PHE A 349 -9.69 10.67 -1.24
C PHE A 349 -10.40 11.77 -2.05
N GLY A 350 -11.11 11.39 -3.12
CA GLY A 350 -11.79 12.30 -4.03
C GLY A 350 -12.88 13.13 -3.36
N ILE A 351 -13.73 12.49 -2.54
CA ILE A 351 -14.80 13.16 -1.80
C ILE A 351 -14.21 14.16 -0.82
N VAL A 352 -13.24 13.74 0.00
CA VAL A 352 -12.63 14.60 1.01
C VAL A 352 -11.92 15.78 0.34
N ALA A 353 -11.12 15.54 -0.70
CA ALA A 353 -10.41 16.60 -1.42
C ALA A 353 -11.38 17.59 -2.09
N ALA A 354 -12.40 17.09 -2.81
CA ALA A 354 -13.36 17.94 -3.51
C ALA A 354 -14.12 18.88 -2.57
N ILE A 355 -14.58 18.37 -1.41
CA ILE A 355 -15.26 19.16 -0.38
C ILE A 355 -14.30 20.19 0.22
N ASN A 356 -13.08 19.78 0.57
CA ASN A 356 -12.13 20.66 1.27
C ASN A 356 -11.54 21.75 0.37
N VAL A 357 -11.46 21.55 -0.94
CA VAL A 357 -11.14 22.62 -1.89
C VAL A 357 -12.20 23.72 -1.85
N MET A 358 -13.48 23.35 -1.92
CA MET A 358 -14.59 24.32 -1.84
C MET A 358 -14.70 24.97 -0.46
N PHE A 359 -14.45 24.22 0.60
CA PHE A 359 -14.41 24.73 1.97
C PHE A 359 -13.28 25.74 2.16
N THR A 360 -12.08 25.43 1.66
CA THR A 360 -10.90 26.32 1.71
C THR A 360 -11.16 27.61 0.93
N PHE A 361 -11.83 27.53 -0.22
CA PHE A 361 -12.32 28.70 -0.95
C PHE A 361 -13.28 29.55 -0.11
N ALA A 362 -14.30 28.93 0.49
CA ALA A 362 -15.30 29.62 1.30
C ALA A 362 -14.64 30.35 2.48
N ILE A 363 -13.76 29.67 3.21
CA ILE A 363 -13.02 30.28 4.32
C ILE A 363 -12.11 31.41 3.85
N SER A 364 -11.43 31.26 2.71
CA SER A 364 -10.57 32.33 2.16
C SER A 364 -11.38 33.60 1.85
N VAL A 365 -12.54 33.45 1.20
CA VAL A 365 -13.43 34.56 0.85
C VAL A 365 -14.04 35.21 2.09
N LEU A 366 -14.27 34.46 3.18
CA LEU A 366 -14.83 34.99 4.42
C LEU A 366 -13.76 35.66 5.30
N LEU A 367 -12.68 34.95 5.61
CA LEU A 367 -11.68 35.38 6.59
C LEU A 367 -10.78 36.50 6.08
N ILE A 368 -10.39 36.49 4.81
CA ILE A 368 -9.45 37.50 4.30
C ILE A 368 -10.05 38.91 4.40
N PRO A 369 -11.26 39.20 3.89
CA PRO A 369 -11.83 40.53 4.03
C PRO A 369 -12.01 40.94 5.49
N ILE A 370 -12.38 39.99 6.37
CA ILE A 370 -12.56 40.25 7.80
C ILE A 370 -11.23 40.63 8.45
N PHE A 371 -10.17 39.83 8.30
CA PHE A 371 -8.86 40.10 8.88
C PHE A 371 -8.28 41.42 8.39
N PHE A 372 -8.34 41.66 7.08
CA PHE A 372 -7.81 42.89 6.49
C PHE A 372 -8.67 44.12 6.79
N SER A 373 -9.95 43.94 7.16
CA SER A 373 -10.76 45.06 7.69
C SER A 373 -10.27 45.55 9.05
N PHE A 374 -9.67 44.68 9.88
CA PHE A 374 -9.12 45.03 11.19
C PHE A 374 -7.71 45.60 11.12
N LEU A 375 -6.97 45.30 10.05
CA LEU A 375 -5.64 45.85 9.83
C LEU A 375 -5.68 47.31 9.37
N SER A 376 -4.58 48.01 9.63
CA SER A 376 -4.30 49.31 9.03
C SER A 376 -4.28 49.20 7.50
N PRO A 377 -4.57 50.30 6.78
CA PRO A 377 -4.42 50.32 5.33
C PRO A 377 -3.03 49.83 4.87
N PRO A 378 -2.90 49.25 3.67
CA PRO A 378 -1.64 48.72 3.15
C PRO A 378 -0.57 49.82 3.11
N GLU A 379 0.64 49.50 3.57
CA GLU A 379 1.77 50.43 3.52
C GLU A 379 2.42 50.39 2.12
N ALA A 380 3.18 51.44 1.75
CA ALA A 380 3.90 51.49 0.46
C ALA A 380 4.80 50.27 0.20
N LYS A 381 5.36 49.67 1.28
CA LYS A 381 6.16 48.44 1.20
C LYS A 381 5.36 47.20 0.79
N ASP A 382 4.07 47.14 1.14
CA ASP A 382 3.17 46.03 0.82
C ASP A 382 2.72 46.11 -0.67
N LEU A 383 2.83 47.31 -1.27
CA LEU A 383 2.46 47.64 -2.64
C LEU A 383 3.64 47.59 -3.62
N ALA A 384 4.87 47.61 -3.10
CA ALA A 384 6.12 47.65 -3.87
C ALA A 384 6.33 46.47 -4.84
N HIS A 385 5.59 45.37 -4.68
CA HIS A 385 5.67 44.23 -5.60
C HIS A 385 5.06 44.52 -6.99
N PHE A 386 4.10 45.44 -7.09
CA PHE A 386 3.52 45.86 -8.37
C PHE A 386 4.48 46.70 -9.22
N GLU A 387 5.42 47.40 -8.58
CA GLU A 387 6.28 48.40 -9.23
C GLU A 387 7.71 47.89 -9.51
N SER A 388 7.98 46.60 -9.34
CA SER A 388 9.34 46.06 -9.54
C SER A 388 9.81 46.25 -11.00
N PRO A 389 10.81 47.12 -11.27
CA PRO A 389 11.25 47.42 -12.63
C PRO A 389 11.89 46.21 -13.31
N LYS A 390 12.46 45.28 -12.53
CA LYS A 390 13.02 44.02 -13.04
C LYS A 390 11.92 43.09 -13.55
N VAL A 391 10.81 42.97 -12.81
CA VAL A 391 9.66 42.15 -13.21
C VAL A 391 8.99 42.75 -14.44
N SER A 392 8.74 44.06 -14.45
CA SER A 392 8.18 44.75 -15.62
C SER A 392 9.04 44.56 -16.88
N LYS A 393 10.36 44.76 -16.78
CA LYS A 393 11.29 44.54 -17.91
C LYS A 393 11.30 43.09 -18.40
N PHE A 394 11.15 42.12 -17.50
CA PHE A 394 11.02 40.71 -17.86
C PHE A 394 9.69 40.42 -18.58
N LEU A 395 8.57 40.91 -18.04
CA LEU A 395 7.25 40.75 -18.65
C LEU A 395 7.17 41.41 -20.05
N LEU A 396 7.71 42.61 -20.22
CA LEU A 396 7.81 43.28 -21.52
C LEU A 396 8.66 42.50 -22.53
N ARG A 397 9.73 41.84 -22.06
CA ARG A 397 10.55 40.96 -22.90
C ARG A 397 9.77 39.72 -23.32
N LEU A 398 9.01 39.09 -22.41
CA LEU A 398 8.12 37.98 -22.73
C LEU A 398 7.04 38.40 -23.72
N GLU A 399 6.40 39.54 -23.52
CA GLU A 399 5.41 40.11 -24.45
C GLU A 399 6.00 40.27 -25.85
N THR A 400 7.20 40.87 -25.94
CA THR A 400 7.91 41.06 -27.22
C THR A 400 8.17 39.70 -27.91
N TRP A 401 8.56 38.67 -27.15
CA TRP A 401 8.79 37.33 -27.70
C TRP A 401 7.48 36.69 -28.17
N VAL A 402 6.43 36.74 -27.36
CA VAL A 402 5.12 36.14 -27.68
C VAL A 402 4.49 36.80 -28.90
N LEU A 403 4.53 38.12 -29.00
CA LEU A 403 3.91 38.86 -30.11
C LEU A 403 4.74 38.79 -31.41
N ASN A 404 6.06 38.98 -31.34
CA ASN A 404 6.90 39.10 -32.54
C ASN A 404 7.51 37.76 -33.01
N ARG A 405 7.59 36.74 -32.14
CA ARG A 405 8.21 35.44 -32.46
C ARG A 405 7.27 34.24 -32.30
N ARG A 406 5.95 34.44 -32.43
CA ARG A 406 4.93 33.40 -32.28
C ARG A 406 5.19 32.11 -33.06
N LYS A 407 5.66 32.20 -34.32
CA LYS A 407 5.97 31.01 -35.15
C LYS A 407 7.11 30.17 -34.54
N SER A 408 8.15 30.83 -34.01
CA SER A 408 9.26 30.16 -33.34
C SER A 408 8.80 29.49 -32.04
N ILE A 409 7.90 30.13 -31.30
CA ILE A 409 7.34 29.57 -30.06
C ILE A 409 6.48 28.34 -30.36
N TYR A 410 5.60 28.40 -31.37
CA TYR A 410 4.79 27.25 -31.77
C TYR A 410 5.65 26.09 -32.27
N LEU A 411 6.72 26.36 -33.04
CA LEU A 411 7.66 25.32 -33.44
C LEU A 411 8.36 24.70 -32.22
N PHE A 412 8.84 25.53 -31.29
CA PHE A 412 9.51 25.06 -30.08
C PHE A 412 8.59 24.22 -29.20
N VAL A 413 7.37 24.69 -28.91
CA VAL A 413 6.36 23.94 -28.16
C VAL A 413 5.97 22.66 -28.91
N GLY A 414 5.83 22.70 -30.24
CA GLY A 414 5.55 21.52 -31.05
C GLY A 414 6.64 20.46 -31.00
N VAL A 415 7.91 20.87 -31.01
CA VAL A 415 9.07 19.96 -30.84
C VAL A 415 9.09 19.37 -29.44
N ILE A 416 8.89 20.18 -28.40
CA ILE A 416 8.78 19.69 -27.01
C ILE A 416 7.61 18.71 -26.90
N LEU A 417 6.45 19.03 -27.45
CA LEU A 417 5.28 18.16 -27.40
C LEU A 417 5.53 16.83 -28.11
N ALA A 418 6.17 16.84 -29.28
CA ALA A 418 6.55 15.62 -29.99
C ALA A 418 7.53 14.76 -29.16
N PHE A 419 8.52 15.39 -28.52
CA PHE A 419 9.45 14.72 -27.62
C PHE A 419 8.74 14.16 -26.37
N SER A 420 7.82 14.91 -25.77
CA SER A 420 7.01 14.47 -24.62
C SER A 420 6.08 13.30 -24.98
N ILE A 421 5.44 13.31 -26.16
CA ILE A 421 4.62 12.20 -26.67
C ILE A 421 5.49 10.95 -26.89
N TYR A 422 6.68 11.13 -27.47
CA TYR A 422 7.63 10.03 -27.59
C TYR A 422 8.06 9.50 -26.20
N GLY A 423 8.32 10.37 -25.23
CA GLY A 423 8.60 10.00 -23.84
C GLY A 423 7.46 9.24 -23.18
N LEU A 424 6.20 9.67 -23.40
CA LEU A 424 5.00 9.00 -22.92
C LEU A 424 4.94 7.54 -23.39
N SER A 425 5.32 7.27 -24.65
CA SER A 425 5.37 5.90 -25.20
C SER A 425 6.38 4.97 -24.53
N LYS A 426 7.33 5.52 -23.76
CA LYS A 426 8.37 4.76 -23.04
C LYS A 426 8.00 4.50 -21.59
N ILE A 427 6.93 5.09 -21.06
CA ILE A 427 6.49 4.87 -19.69
C ILE A 427 6.00 3.42 -19.55
N LYS A 428 6.62 2.67 -18.64
CA LYS A 428 6.18 1.33 -18.25
C LYS A 428 5.57 1.41 -16.86
N ALA A 429 4.29 1.10 -16.76
CA ALA A 429 3.57 1.15 -15.49
C ALA A 429 3.74 -0.19 -14.75
N VAL A 430 4.92 -0.42 -14.18
CA VAL A 430 5.23 -1.61 -13.37
C VAL A 430 5.28 -1.19 -11.90
N GLY A 431 4.42 -1.77 -11.06
CA GLY A 431 4.53 -1.65 -9.60
C GLY A 431 5.27 -2.85 -8.98
N TYR A 432 6.12 -2.57 -8.00
CA TYR A 432 6.72 -3.53 -7.07
C TYR A 432 6.32 -3.17 -5.63
N ILE A 433 6.26 -4.14 -4.72
CA ILE A 433 5.81 -3.91 -3.33
C ILE A 433 6.73 -2.95 -2.57
N VAL A 434 8.02 -2.94 -2.93
CA VAL A 434 9.06 -2.11 -2.27
C VAL A 434 9.68 -1.05 -3.20
N ASP A 435 9.07 -0.74 -4.36
CA ASP A 435 9.66 0.19 -5.35
C ASP A 435 9.73 1.64 -4.86
N ASP A 436 8.83 2.01 -3.96
CA ASP A 436 8.75 3.35 -3.35
C ASP A 436 9.91 3.63 -2.38
N LEU A 437 10.69 2.60 -2.02
CA LEU A 437 11.82 2.73 -1.13
C LEU A 437 13.12 3.00 -1.92
N PRO A 438 14.03 3.84 -1.39
CA PRO A 438 15.36 4.00 -1.98
C PRO A 438 16.06 2.64 -2.16
N GLN A 439 16.78 2.45 -3.26
CA GLN A 439 17.43 1.17 -3.57
C GLN A 439 18.54 0.80 -2.58
N ASP A 440 19.10 1.79 -1.88
CA ASP A 440 20.08 1.67 -0.80
C ASP A 440 19.42 1.44 0.58
N ASN A 441 18.08 1.44 0.65
CA ASN A 441 17.35 1.15 1.88
C ASN A 441 17.53 -0.32 2.28
N ALA A 442 17.79 -0.56 3.57
CA ALA A 442 17.98 -1.90 4.13
C ALA A 442 16.84 -2.88 3.79
N ILE A 443 15.59 -2.39 3.69
CA ILE A 443 14.43 -3.23 3.36
C ILE A 443 14.55 -3.84 1.96
N TYR A 444 15.00 -3.02 0.99
CA TYR A 444 15.15 -3.46 -0.40
C TYR A 444 16.29 -4.48 -0.50
N THR A 445 17.44 -4.17 0.10
CA THR A 445 18.61 -5.07 0.09
C THR A 445 18.34 -6.40 0.80
N ASP A 446 17.62 -6.37 1.92
CA ASP A 446 17.28 -7.56 2.70
C ASP A 446 16.25 -8.43 1.97
N LEU A 447 15.24 -7.83 1.31
CA LEU A 447 14.33 -8.57 0.45
C LEU A 447 15.10 -9.27 -0.68
N LYS A 448 15.99 -8.55 -1.37
CA LYS A 448 16.81 -9.13 -2.46
C LYS A 448 17.74 -10.24 -1.95
N PHE A 449 18.27 -10.12 -0.75
CA PHE A 449 19.04 -11.18 -0.10
C PHE A 449 18.20 -12.47 0.07
N ILE A 450 16.97 -12.35 0.58
CA ILE A 450 16.08 -13.49 0.77
C ILE A 450 15.63 -14.08 -0.58
N GLU A 451 15.34 -13.23 -1.57
CA GLU A 451 14.98 -13.66 -2.93
C GLU A 451 16.08 -14.49 -3.59
N LYS A 452 17.33 -14.08 -3.42
CA LYS A 452 18.50 -14.76 -3.99
C LYS A 452 18.69 -16.17 -3.42
N HIS A 453 18.44 -16.38 -2.13
CA HIS A 453 18.71 -17.66 -1.45
C HIS A 453 17.49 -18.57 -1.30
N PHE A 454 16.29 -17.99 -1.19
CA PHE A 454 15.05 -18.71 -0.88
C PHE A 454 13.92 -18.41 -1.87
N LYS A 455 14.18 -17.72 -2.99
CA LYS A 455 13.20 -17.39 -4.03
C LYS A 455 12.00 -16.53 -3.57
N GLY A 456 12.15 -15.81 -2.46
CA GLY A 456 11.24 -14.73 -2.05
C GLY A 456 10.29 -15.10 -0.92
N VAL A 457 9.42 -14.13 -0.58
CA VAL A 457 8.55 -14.16 0.62
C VAL A 457 7.13 -13.67 0.30
N MET A 458 6.78 -13.55 -0.98
CA MET A 458 5.46 -13.10 -1.39
C MET A 458 4.52 -14.30 -1.58
N PRO A 459 3.40 -14.37 -0.84
CA PRO A 459 2.49 -15.50 -0.96
C PRO A 459 1.79 -15.55 -2.33
N PHE A 460 1.81 -16.72 -2.94
CA PHE A 460 1.02 -17.10 -4.11
C PHE A 460 0.24 -18.37 -3.75
N GLU A 461 -1.08 -18.28 -3.74
CA GLU A 461 -1.94 -19.30 -3.16
C GLU A 461 -2.85 -19.90 -4.23
N ILE A 462 -3.03 -21.22 -4.19
CA ILE A 462 -4.01 -21.92 -5.01
C ILE A 462 -5.02 -22.55 -4.06
N SER A 463 -6.24 -22.04 -4.05
CA SER A 463 -7.36 -22.60 -3.29
C SER A 463 -8.09 -23.65 -4.11
N ILE A 464 -8.38 -24.79 -3.49
CA ILE A 464 -8.97 -25.95 -4.16
C ILE A 464 -10.21 -26.39 -3.39
N ASP A 465 -11.35 -26.46 -4.09
CA ASP A 465 -12.59 -27.05 -3.59
C ASP A 465 -12.75 -28.47 -4.16
N ALA A 466 -12.77 -29.46 -3.27
CA ALA A 466 -12.99 -30.86 -3.60
C ALA A 466 -14.45 -31.19 -3.91
N ARG A 467 -15.37 -30.21 -3.77
CA ARG A 467 -16.84 -30.27 -3.89
C ARG A 467 -17.55 -31.12 -2.84
N GLU A 468 -16.94 -32.22 -2.44
CA GLU A 468 -17.48 -33.18 -1.48
C GLU A 468 -16.65 -33.23 -0.19
N ASP A 469 -17.33 -33.44 0.93
CA ASP A 469 -16.70 -33.60 2.23
C ASP A 469 -15.82 -34.87 2.23
N GLY A 470 -14.62 -34.79 2.79
CA GLY A 470 -13.64 -35.88 2.79
C GLY A 470 -12.78 -36.01 1.52
N ARG A 471 -13.20 -35.46 0.38
CA ARG A 471 -12.55 -35.70 -0.92
C ARG A 471 -11.19 -35.00 -1.07
N ALA A 472 -10.87 -33.99 -0.26
CA ALA A 472 -9.59 -33.26 -0.29
C ALA A 472 -8.35 -34.13 0.03
N LEU A 473 -8.56 -35.30 0.63
CA LEU A 473 -7.51 -36.28 0.96
C LEU A 473 -7.39 -37.42 -0.06
N SER A 474 -8.23 -37.42 -1.09
CA SER A 474 -8.26 -38.49 -2.07
C SER A 474 -6.89 -38.62 -2.80
N PRO A 475 -6.50 -39.85 -3.18
CA PRO A 475 -5.31 -40.05 -4.02
C PRO A 475 -5.35 -39.24 -5.32
N GLU A 476 -6.56 -39.01 -5.84
CA GLU A 476 -6.81 -38.16 -7.01
C GLU A 476 -6.32 -36.73 -6.79
N ILE A 477 -6.77 -36.07 -5.71
CA ILE A 477 -6.32 -34.71 -5.37
C ILE A 477 -4.82 -34.70 -5.12
N LEU A 478 -4.27 -35.63 -4.34
CA LEU A 478 -2.82 -35.67 -4.07
C LEU A 478 -1.98 -35.77 -5.35
N THR A 479 -2.48 -36.51 -6.34
CA THR A 479 -1.83 -36.62 -7.66
C THR A 479 -1.95 -35.32 -8.45
N LYS A 480 -3.12 -34.67 -8.43
CA LYS A 480 -3.33 -33.35 -9.05
C LYS A 480 -2.44 -32.28 -8.39
N LEU A 481 -2.35 -32.23 -7.05
CA LEU A 481 -1.42 -31.35 -6.32
C LEU A 481 0.03 -31.58 -6.76
N LYS A 482 0.45 -32.84 -6.94
CA LYS A 482 1.81 -33.18 -7.39
C LYS A 482 2.08 -32.65 -8.80
N ARG A 483 1.10 -32.74 -9.70
CA ARG A 483 1.19 -32.18 -11.05
C ARG A 483 1.28 -30.66 -10.98
N THR A 484 0.47 -30.00 -10.15
CA THR A 484 0.51 -28.56 -9.94
C THR A 484 1.88 -28.10 -9.42
N GLU A 485 2.43 -28.74 -8.38
CA GLU A 485 3.78 -28.45 -7.88
C GLU A 485 4.85 -28.61 -8.96
N LYS A 486 4.73 -29.62 -9.83
CA LYS A 486 5.66 -29.83 -10.95
C LYS A 486 5.58 -28.72 -11.99
N VAL A 487 4.38 -28.28 -12.36
CA VAL A 487 4.18 -27.17 -13.31
C VAL A 487 4.71 -25.87 -12.75
N ILE A 488 4.44 -25.56 -11.48
CA ILE A 488 4.94 -24.33 -10.84
C ILE A 488 6.47 -24.35 -10.72
N ALA A 489 7.08 -25.53 -10.49
CA ALA A 489 8.53 -25.66 -10.40
C ALA A 489 9.28 -25.35 -11.71
N GLU A 490 8.60 -25.28 -12.87
CA GLU A 490 9.18 -24.81 -14.13
C GLU A 490 9.53 -23.32 -14.11
N TYR A 491 8.91 -22.55 -13.20
CA TYR A 491 9.09 -21.12 -13.08
C TYR A 491 10.10 -20.80 -11.96
N PRO A 492 11.24 -20.16 -12.29
CA PRO A 492 12.31 -19.90 -11.31
C PRO A 492 11.88 -18.98 -10.16
N GLU A 493 10.86 -18.15 -10.38
CA GLU A 493 10.33 -17.17 -9.43
C GLU A 493 9.71 -17.81 -8.17
N PHE A 494 9.32 -19.09 -8.21
CA PHE A 494 8.58 -19.75 -7.13
C PHE A 494 9.42 -20.69 -6.27
N THR A 495 9.10 -20.72 -4.98
CA THR A 495 9.55 -21.75 -4.04
C THR A 495 8.91 -23.09 -4.31
N GLN A 496 9.33 -24.11 -3.56
CA GLN A 496 8.55 -25.33 -3.44
C GLN A 496 7.17 -25.04 -2.81
N GLY A 497 6.14 -25.73 -3.30
CA GLY A 497 4.79 -25.65 -2.75
C GLY A 497 4.66 -26.36 -1.41
N LEU A 498 3.96 -25.71 -0.48
CA LEU A 498 3.51 -26.31 0.77
C LEU A 498 2.02 -26.62 0.67
N SER A 499 1.68 -27.89 0.88
CA SER A 499 0.31 -28.37 0.80
C SER A 499 0.13 -29.62 1.64
N ILE A 500 -1.08 -30.17 1.63
CA ILE A 500 -1.37 -31.47 2.19
C ILE A 500 -0.52 -32.59 1.58
N LEU A 501 -0.15 -32.49 0.30
CA LEU A 501 0.76 -33.44 -0.34
C LEU A 501 2.14 -33.43 0.32
N THR A 502 2.66 -32.26 0.66
CA THR A 502 3.93 -32.10 1.35
C THR A 502 3.92 -32.77 2.72
N ALA A 503 2.83 -32.61 3.48
CA ALA A 503 2.63 -33.32 4.74
C ALA A 503 2.54 -34.85 4.53
N THR A 504 1.81 -35.33 3.52
CA THR A 504 1.72 -36.77 3.20
C THR A 504 3.08 -37.37 2.82
N LYS A 505 3.88 -36.69 1.99
CA LYS A 505 5.24 -37.10 1.64
C LYS A 505 6.12 -37.24 2.89
N TYR A 506 6.01 -36.28 3.82
CA TYR A 506 6.78 -36.30 5.06
C TYR A 506 6.37 -37.45 5.98
N LEU A 507 5.06 -37.68 6.17
CA LEU A 507 4.57 -38.82 6.95
C LEU A 507 5.01 -40.16 6.35
N TYR A 508 5.02 -40.27 5.02
CA TYR A 508 5.50 -41.48 4.34
C TYR A 508 7.00 -41.70 4.55
N GLN A 509 7.81 -40.64 4.47
CA GLN A 509 9.23 -40.70 4.80
C GLN A 509 9.45 -41.22 6.23
N VAL A 510 8.72 -40.68 7.21
CA VAL A 510 8.81 -41.13 8.61
C VAL A 510 8.40 -42.59 8.74
N TYR A 511 7.30 -42.99 8.11
CA TYR A 511 6.82 -44.38 8.10
C TYR A 511 7.85 -45.37 7.53
N ARG A 512 8.69 -44.92 6.60
CA ARG A 512 9.77 -45.72 5.99
C ARG A 512 11.13 -45.53 6.67
N GLY A 513 11.16 -45.16 7.95
CA GLY A 513 12.39 -45.05 8.73
C GLY A 513 13.21 -43.78 8.47
N GLY A 514 12.59 -42.75 7.90
CA GLY A 514 13.20 -41.42 7.74
C GLY A 514 14.12 -41.25 6.52
N ASP A 515 14.19 -42.21 5.61
CA ASP A 515 15.04 -42.12 4.41
C ASP A 515 14.51 -41.09 3.40
N PRO A 516 15.29 -40.04 3.02
CA PRO A 516 14.87 -38.98 2.10
C PRO A 516 14.31 -39.47 0.76
N LYS A 517 14.72 -40.66 0.28
CA LYS A 517 14.19 -41.22 -0.98
C LYS A 517 12.68 -41.50 -0.94
N TYR A 518 12.12 -41.65 0.27
CA TYR A 518 10.68 -41.83 0.48
C TYR A 518 9.92 -40.53 0.70
N PHE A 519 10.56 -39.36 0.53
CA PHE A 519 9.85 -38.08 0.43
C PHE A 519 9.18 -37.94 -0.95
N VAL A 520 8.28 -38.86 -1.24
CA VAL A 520 7.55 -39.00 -2.50
C VAL A 520 6.09 -39.31 -2.20
N LEU A 521 5.20 -39.10 -3.17
CA LEU A 521 3.81 -39.53 -3.04
C LEU A 521 3.77 -41.07 -3.00
N PRO A 522 3.32 -41.69 -1.89
CA PRO A 522 3.18 -43.15 -1.83
C PRO A 522 2.17 -43.70 -2.83
N SER A 523 2.25 -45.00 -3.09
CA SER A 523 1.23 -45.73 -3.86
C SER A 523 -0.11 -45.77 -3.10
N ILE A 524 -1.21 -46.04 -3.80
CA ILE A 524 -2.56 -46.07 -3.21
C ILE A 524 -2.64 -47.06 -2.02
N ASN A 525 -2.01 -48.23 -2.15
CA ASN A 525 -1.97 -49.23 -1.07
C ASN A 525 -1.25 -48.71 0.17
N GLU A 526 -0.16 -47.95 -0.01
CA GLU A 526 0.59 -47.34 1.09
C GLU A 526 -0.12 -46.11 1.67
N LEU A 527 -0.83 -45.34 0.84
CA LEU A 527 -1.72 -44.26 1.30
C LEU A 527 -2.82 -44.80 2.22
N ASN A 528 -3.45 -45.92 1.86
CA ASN A 528 -4.48 -46.56 2.70
C ASN A 528 -3.90 -47.04 4.04
N LYS A 529 -2.65 -47.52 4.05
CA LYS A 529 -1.95 -47.84 5.29
C LYS A 529 -1.66 -46.59 6.12
N LEU A 530 -1.31 -45.46 5.51
CA LEU A 530 -1.12 -44.20 6.23
C LEU A 530 -2.44 -43.61 6.75
N ALA A 531 -3.56 -43.87 6.06
CA ALA A 531 -4.88 -43.38 6.44
C ALA A 531 -5.32 -43.90 7.82
N SER A 532 -4.93 -45.13 8.21
CA SER A 532 -5.20 -45.66 9.56
C SER A 532 -4.41 -44.91 10.65
N PHE A 533 -3.28 -44.29 10.30
CA PHE A 533 -2.51 -43.40 11.19
C PHE A 533 -2.97 -41.94 11.11
N GLN A 534 -3.90 -41.59 10.22
CA GLN A 534 -4.30 -40.20 10.02
C GLN A 534 -5.14 -39.64 11.18
N THR A 535 -5.82 -40.51 11.93
CA THR A 535 -6.53 -40.19 13.18
C THR A 535 -5.59 -39.92 14.37
N SER A 536 -4.27 -40.07 14.18
CA SER A 536 -3.25 -39.83 15.22
C SER A 536 -3.02 -38.36 15.53
N LEU A 537 -3.10 -37.51 14.51
CA LEU A 537 -2.68 -36.11 14.59
C LEU A 537 -3.89 -35.23 14.94
N ASN A 538 -4.27 -35.22 16.23
CA ASN A 538 -5.31 -34.36 16.76
C ASN A 538 -4.71 -33.11 17.43
N GLY A 539 -5.42 -31.98 17.39
CA GLY A 539 -5.04 -30.77 18.11
C GLY A 539 -3.97 -29.90 17.44
N LYS A 540 -3.12 -29.24 18.23
CA LYS A 540 -2.11 -28.26 17.75
C LYS A 540 -0.97 -28.91 16.92
N ASP A 541 -0.79 -30.22 17.05
CA ASP A 541 0.26 -30.99 16.37
C ASP A 541 -0.14 -31.51 14.99
N ASN A 542 -1.37 -31.20 14.55
CA ASN A 542 -1.84 -31.62 13.25
C ASN A 542 -1.21 -30.78 12.12
N LEU A 543 -0.27 -31.39 11.40
CA LEU A 543 0.37 -30.81 10.21
C LEU A 543 -0.62 -30.43 9.09
N PHE A 544 -1.84 -30.96 9.12
CA PHE A 544 -2.87 -30.66 8.13
C PHE A 544 -3.73 -29.42 8.46
N ASN A 545 -3.78 -28.98 9.74
CA ASN A 545 -4.73 -27.95 10.21
C ASN A 545 -4.56 -26.54 9.57
N GLY A 546 -3.50 -26.31 8.79
CA GLY A 546 -3.29 -25.07 8.03
C GLY A 546 -3.53 -25.19 6.51
N PHE A 547 -3.82 -26.40 6.01
CA PHE A 547 -3.96 -26.71 4.58
C PHE A 547 -5.27 -27.40 4.22
N ILE A 548 -6.07 -27.81 5.20
CA ILE A 548 -7.37 -28.46 5.01
C ILE A 548 -8.40 -27.89 5.98
N ASP A 549 -9.67 -27.82 5.56
CA ASP A 549 -10.77 -27.45 6.44
C ASP A 549 -11.27 -28.64 7.29
N SER A 550 -12.13 -28.35 8.28
CA SER A 550 -12.65 -29.37 9.20
C SER A 550 -13.47 -30.45 8.51
N LYS A 551 -14.17 -30.12 7.42
CA LYS A 551 -14.95 -31.07 6.60
C LYS A 551 -14.12 -31.80 5.56
N LYS A 552 -12.82 -31.50 5.43
CA LYS A 552 -11.92 -32.11 4.45
C LYS A 552 -12.42 -31.96 3.00
N ARG A 553 -13.07 -30.83 2.71
CA ARG A 553 -13.54 -30.45 1.38
C ARG A 553 -12.60 -29.45 0.71
N PHE A 554 -12.10 -28.48 1.44
CA PHE A 554 -11.22 -27.44 0.90
C PHE A 554 -9.77 -27.72 1.24
N THR A 555 -8.88 -27.56 0.25
CA THR A 555 -7.44 -27.58 0.46
C THR A 555 -6.75 -26.43 -0.27
N ARG A 556 -5.44 -26.25 -0.03
CA ARG A 556 -4.65 -25.23 -0.69
C ARG A 556 -3.22 -25.67 -0.97
N ILE A 557 -2.60 -25.02 -1.93
CA ILE A 557 -1.14 -25.02 -2.13
C ILE A 557 -0.64 -23.60 -1.93
N SER A 558 0.31 -23.44 -1.02
CA SER A 558 0.97 -22.18 -0.73
C SER A 558 2.35 -22.18 -1.34
N PHE A 559 2.64 -21.21 -2.20
CA PHE A 559 3.96 -20.92 -2.72
C PHE A 559 4.41 -19.55 -2.21
N GLN A 560 5.72 -19.36 -2.10
CA GLN A 560 6.31 -18.04 -2.01
C GLN A 560 6.94 -17.72 -3.36
N MET A 561 6.92 -16.45 -3.75
CA MET A 561 7.58 -15.97 -4.95
C MET A 561 8.40 -14.71 -4.69
N GLN A 562 9.30 -14.43 -5.63
CA GLN A 562 10.03 -13.17 -5.70
C GLN A 562 9.07 -12.03 -6.05
N ASP A 563 9.43 -10.79 -5.70
CA ASP A 563 8.75 -9.60 -6.21
C ASP A 563 9.09 -9.41 -7.69
N ALA A 564 8.32 -10.10 -8.54
CA ALA A 564 8.47 -10.06 -9.99
C ALA A 564 7.87 -8.78 -10.61
N GLY A 565 7.17 -7.97 -9.81
CA GLY A 565 6.41 -6.82 -10.27
C GLY A 565 5.08 -7.20 -10.93
N THR A 566 4.22 -6.21 -11.05
CA THR A 566 2.83 -6.33 -11.56
C THR A 566 2.73 -7.01 -12.93
N THR A 567 3.50 -6.54 -13.93
CA THR A 567 3.44 -7.08 -15.31
C THR A 567 3.83 -8.55 -15.37
N ARG A 568 4.98 -8.93 -14.79
CA ARG A 568 5.45 -10.31 -14.81
C ARG A 568 4.54 -11.23 -13.98
N THR A 569 4.03 -10.75 -12.85
CA THR A 569 3.06 -11.50 -12.04
C THR A 569 1.76 -11.77 -12.81
N ARG A 570 1.31 -10.80 -13.61
CA ARG A 570 0.15 -10.96 -14.50
C ARG A 570 0.41 -11.99 -15.59
N GLU A 571 1.57 -11.93 -16.25
CA GLU A 571 1.99 -12.92 -17.24
C GLU A 571 2.05 -14.33 -16.64
N LEU A 572 2.64 -14.47 -15.45
CA LEU A 572 2.70 -15.74 -14.74
C LEU A 572 1.30 -16.26 -14.44
N PHE A 573 0.39 -15.41 -13.95
CA PHE A 573 -1.00 -15.78 -13.72
C PHE A 573 -1.67 -16.29 -15.00
N ASP A 574 -1.54 -15.56 -16.11
CA ASP A 574 -2.18 -15.92 -17.39
C ASP A 574 -1.58 -17.20 -18.02
N GLN A 575 -0.30 -17.50 -17.75
CA GLN A 575 0.34 -18.75 -18.19
C GLN A 575 -0.01 -19.94 -17.29
N ILE A 576 -0.10 -19.72 -15.98
CA ILE A 576 -0.31 -20.77 -14.98
C ILE A 576 -1.78 -21.16 -14.88
N LYS A 577 -2.71 -20.20 -14.93
CA LYS A 577 -4.15 -20.45 -14.76
C LYS A 577 -4.69 -21.51 -15.72
N PRO A 578 -4.47 -21.45 -17.05
CA PRO A 578 -4.97 -22.47 -17.97
C PRO A 578 -4.39 -23.86 -17.70
N ARG A 579 -3.13 -23.94 -17.26
CA ARG A 579 -2.47 -25.21 -16.91
C ARG A 579 -3.07 -25.81 -15.63
N ILE A 580 -3.35 -24.98 -14.63
CA ILE A 580 -4.06 -25.40 -13.42
C ILE A 580 -5.47 -25.86 -13.78
N ASP A 581 -6.22 -25.07 -14.53
CA ASP A 581 -7.58 -25.40 -14.96
C ASP A 581 -7.58 -26.76 -15.68
N SER A 582 -6.62 -27.02 -16.57
CA SER A 582 -6.44 -28.33 -17.23
C SER A 582 -6.20 -29.49 -16.25
N ILE A 583 -5.41 -29.29 -15.19
CA ILE A 583 -5.15 -30.32 -14.18
C ILE A 583 -6.41 -30.65 -13.37
N TYR A 584 -7.22 -29.65 -13.01
CA TYR A 584 -8.36 -29.84 -12.10
C TYR A 584 -9.68 -30.16 -12.81
N LEU A 585 -9.85 -29.70 -14.06
CA LEU A 585 -11.00 -29.99 -14.92
C LEU A 585 -10.85 -31.28 -15.75
N SER A 586 -9.65 -31.86 -15.82
CA SER A 586 -9.49 -33.17 -16.46
C SER A 586 -10.16 -34.27 -15.65
N ASP A 587 -10.93 -35.09 -16.35
CA ASP A 587 -11.50 -36.31 -15.79
C ASP A 587 -10.37 -37.31 -15.48
N PRO A 588 -10.36 -37.90 -14.27
CA PRO A 588 -9.30 -38.82 -13.86
C PRO A 588 -9.29 -40.16 -14.62
N GLU A 589 -10.42 -40.61 -15.17
CA GLU A 589 -10.55 -41.90 -15.85
C GLU A 589 -10.36 -41.78 -17.37
N THR A 590 -10.91 -40.74 -17.97
CA THR A 590 -10.89 -40.55 -19.43
C THR A 590 -9.83 -39.55 -19.90
N GLY A 591 -9.32 -38.71 -19.01
CA GLY A 591 -8.39 -37.62 -19.34
C GLY A 591 -9.03 -36.47 -20.12
N GLU A 592 -10.33 -36.54 -20.39
CA GLU A 592 -11.06 -35.50 -21.11
C GLU A 592 -11.20 -34.22 -20.27
N LEU A 593 -11.06 -33.07 -20.92
CA LEU A 593 -11.30 -31.77 -20.29
C LEU A 593 -12.80 -31.52 -20.17
N LYS A 594 -13.28 -31.48 -18.94
CA LYS A 594 -14.67 -31.17 -18.64
C LYS A 594 -14.89 -29.68 -18.44
N LYS A 595 -16.15 -29.24 -18.57
CA LYS A 595 -16.52 -27.85 -18.32
C LYS A 595 -16.47 -27.54 -16.82
N GLU A 596 -16.12 -26.31 -16.49
CA GLU A 596 -16.22 -25.78 -15.12
C GLU A 596 -17.67 -25.92 -14.64
N GLY A 597 -17.91 -26.78 -13.64
CA GLY A 597 -19.27 -27.09 -13.17
C GLY A 597 -19.57 -28.58 -13.05
N ASP A 598 -18.82 -29.46 -13.73
CA ASP A 598 -19.03 -30.92 -13.67
C ASP A 598 -18.76 -31.46 -12.24
N PRO A 599 -19.67 -32.25 -11.64
CA PRO A 599 -19.54 -32.77 -10.28
C PRO A 599 -18.30 -33.66 -10.07
N ASN A 600 -17.77 -34.28 -11.11
CA ASN A 600 -16.59 -35.13 -11.02
C ASN A 600 -15.27 -34.34 -11.05
N THR A 601 -15.32 -33.03 -11.31
CA THR A 601 -14.15 -32.14 -11.37
C THR A 601 -13.92 -31.37 -10.08
N PHE A 602 -12.73 -30.79 -9.96
CA PHE A 602 -12.38 -29.90 -8.86
C PHE A 602 -12.35 -28.44 -9.30
N ILE A 603 -12.56 -27.54 -8.36
CA ILE A 603 -12.45 -26.10 -8.61
C ILE A 603 -11.15 -25.62 -7.99
N ALA A 604 -10.19 -25.21 -8.82
CA ALA A 604 -8.96 -24.59 -8.38
C ALA A 604 -8.95 -23.12 -8.79
N LYS A 605 -8.65 -22.22 -7.85
CA LYS A 605 -8.62 -20.78 -8.08
C LYS A 605 -7.33 -20.21 -7.50
N ILE A 606 -6.63 -19.42 -8.31
CA ILE A 606 -5.40 -18.73 -7.92
C ILE A 606 -5.75 -17.46 -7.14
N THR A 607 -5.08 -17.21 -6.03
CA THR A 607 -5.24 -16.04 -5.19
C THR A 607 -3.94 -15.74 -4.43
N GLY A 608 -4.03 -14.96 -3.37
CA GLY A 608 -2.90 -14.61 -2.51
C GLY A 608 -2.45 -13.17 -2.72
N ASN A 609 -1.66 -12.69 -1.77
CA ASN A 609 -1.29 -11.27 -1.70
C ASN A 609 -0.49 -10.80 -2.94
N SER A 610 0.39 -11.64 -3.51
CA SER A 610 1.14 -11.30 -4.74
C SER A 610 0.22 -11.04 -5.94
N VAL A 611 -0.74 -11.93 -6.14
CA VAL A 611 -1.71 -11.87 -7.25
C VAL A 611 -2.63 -10.68 -7.06
N ILE A 612 -3.24 -10.56 -5.89
CA ILE A 612 -4.18 -9.46 -5.59
C ILE A 612 -3.50 -8.11 -5.70
N TYR A 613 -2.24 -7.97 -5.25
CA TYR A 613 -1.48 -6.74 -5.44
C TYR A 613 -1.29 -6.40 -6.92
N ALA A 614 -0.95 -7.38 -7.77
CA ALA A 614 -0.78 -7.15 -9.20
C ALA A 614 -2.07 -6.64 -9.87
N PHE A 615 -3.20 -7.30 -9.60
CA PHE A 615 -4.51 -6.90 -10.14
C PHE A 615 -5.01 -5.57 -9.58
N GLN A 616 -4.76 -5.29 -8.29
CA GLN A 616 -5.07 -3.99 -7.70
C GLN A 616 -4.34 -2.85 -8.41
N THR A 617 -3.05 -3.02 -8.68
CA THR A 617 -2.26 -1.98 -9.35
C THR A 617 -2.69 -1.79 -10.80
N GLU A 618 -2.97 -2.86 -11.54
CA GLU A 618 -3.52 -2.78 -12.91
C GLU A 618 -4.88 -2.06 -12.92
N TYR A 619 -5.78 -2.43 -12.01
CA TYR A 619 -7.09 -1.78 -11.87
C TYR A 619 -6.94 -0.30 -11.53
N LEU A 620 -6.01 0.06 -10.62
CA LEU A 620 -5.72 1.45 -10.28
C LEU A 620 -5.29 2.25 -11.51
N GLN A 621 -4.39 1.71 -12.33
CA GLN A 621 -3.89 2.37 -13.53
C GLN A 621 -5.01 2.68 -14.53
N VAL A 622 -5.86 1.70 -14.83
CA VAL A 622 -7.00 1.88 -15.74
C VAL A 622 -7.97 2.95 -15.20
N ASN A 623 -8.33 2.85 -13.91
CA ASN A 623 -9.25 3.82 -13.30
C ASN A 623 -8.67 5.24 -13.26
N LEU A 624 -7.36 5.40 -13.06
CA LEU A 624 -6.73 6.72 -13.09
C LEU A 624 -6.83 7.34 -14.48
N ILE A 625 -6.56 6.58 -15.55
CA ILE A 625 -6.69 7.06 -16.94
C ILE A 625 -8.14 7.46 -17.23
N GLU A 626 -9.11 6.59 -16.93
CA GLU A 626 -10.53 6.86 -17.15
C GLU A 626 -11.03 8.07 -16.34
N SER A 627 -10.58 8.21 -15.10
CA SER A 627 -10.90 9.34 -14.23
C SER A 627 -10.32 10.64 -14.77
N THR A 628 -9.06 10.64 -15.22
CA THR A 628 -8.44 11.83 -15.80
C THR A 628 -9.17 12.28 -17.06
N LEU A 629 -9.54 11.34 -17.95
CA LEU A 629 -10.33 11.65 -19.15
C LEU A 629 -11.72 12.21 -18.80
N SER A 630 -12.38 11.61 -17.81
CA SER A 630 -13.68 12.06 -17.32
C SER A 630 -13.61 13.46 -16.70
N ALA A 631 -12.55 13.75 -15.92
CA ALA A 631 -12.29 15.07 -15.35
C ALA A 631 -12.07 16.13 -16.45
N ILE A 632 -11.24 15.83 -17.44
CA ILE A 632 -11.02 16.71 -18.61
C ILE A 632 -12.34 17.01 -19.30
N PHE A 633 -13.16 15.99 -19.55
CA PHE A 633 -14.46 16.16 -20.19
C PHE A 633 -15.39 17.07 -19.38
N LEU A 634 -15.56 16.81 -18.08
CA LEU A 634 -16.43 17.61 -17.21
C LEU A 634 -15.94 19.06 -17.08
N ILE A 635 -14.62 19.28 -16.99
CA ILE A 635 -14.03 20.62 -17.00
C ILE A 635 -14.31 21.31 -18.33
N CYS A 636 -14.18 20.63 -19.47
CA CYS A 636 -14.52 21.19 -20.78
C CYS A 636 -15.99 21.59 -20.88
N VAL A 637 -16.91 20.78 -20.33
CA VAL A 637 -18.34 21.10 -20.27
C VAL A 637 -18.57 22.37 -19.43
N LEU A 638 -17.93 22.48 -18.26
CA LEU A 638 -18.01 23.68 -17.43
C LEU A 638 -17.48 24.92 -18.17
N MET A 639 -16.35 24.79 -18.85
CA MET A 639 -15.75 25.87 -19.64
C MET A 639 -16.64 26.27 -20.82
N ALA A 640 -17.31 25.31 -21.46
CA ALA A 640 -18.27 25.57 -22.52
C ALA A 640 -19.48 26.37 -22.02
N LEU A 641 -20.01 26.01 -20.84
CA LEU A 641 -21.09 26.75 -20.19
C LEU A 641 -20.67 28.17 -19.81
N LEU A 642 -19.41 28.35 -19.37
CA LEU A 642 -18.86 29.62 -18.91
C LEU A 642 -18.58 30.58 -20.07
N PHE A 643 -17.86 30.13 -21.10
CA PHE A 643 -17.45 30.97 -22.22
C PHE A 643 -18.50 31.07 -23.32
N ARG A 644 -19.46 30.13 -23.37
CA ARG A 644 -20.48 30.03 -24.44
C ARG A 644 -19.87 30.07 -25.85
N SER A 645 -18.63 29.60 -25.99
CA SER A 645 -17.86 29.64 -27.23
C SER A 645 -16.90 28.45 -27.28
N TRP A 646 -17.13 27.55 -28.22
CA TRP A 646 -16.29 26.35 -28.40
C TRP A 646 -14.83 26.71 -28.73
N LYS A 647 -14.60 27.83 -29.43
CA LYS A 647 -13.24 28.33 -29.72
C LYS A 647 -12.49 28.68 -28.44
N MET A 648 -13.17 29.34 -27.50
CA MET A 648 -12.56 29.71 -26.21
C MET A 648 -12.30 28.48 -25.35
N VAL A 649 -13.18 27.46 -25.41
CA VAL A 649 -12.92 26.18 -24.74
C VAL A 649 -11.61 25.59 -25.24
N ILE A 650 -11.44 25.38 -26.55
CA ILE A 650 -10.21 24.80 -27.10
C ILE A 650 -8.96 25.62 -26.71
N ILE A 651 -9.03 26.95 -26.84
CA ILE A 651 -7.92 27.86 -26.49
C ILE A 651 -7.57 27.74 -25.01
N SER A 652 -8.54 27.52 -24.14
CA SER A 652 -8.32 27.37 -22.69
C SER A 652 -7.89 25.96 -22.27
N THR A 653 -8.37 24.92 -22.94
CA THR A 653 -8.09 23.52 -22.58
C THR A 653 -6.69 23.09 -23.03
N LEU A 654 -6.22 23.55 -24.20
CA LEU A 654 -4.90 23.17 -24.73
C LEU A 654 -3.74 23.49 -23.75
N PRO A 655 -3.63 24.70 -23.18
CA PRO A 655 -2.62 25.00 -22.17
C PRO A 655 -2.77 24.20 -20.87
N SER A 656 -3.93 23.61 -20.60
CA SER A 656 -4.17 22.73 -19.45
C SER A 656 -3.88 21.25 -19.73
N LEU A 657 -3.86 20.83 -21.00
CA LEU A 657 -3.59 19.45 -21.42
C LEU A 657 -2.13 19.18 -21.79
N ILE A 658 -1.38 20.22 -22.19
CA ILE A 658 0.00 20.09 -22.65
C ILE A 658 1.00 19.85 -21.50
N PRO A 659 0.93 20.58 -20.37
CA PRO A 659 1.70 20.25 -19.18
C PRO A 659 1.21 18.94 -18.57
#